data_AF-A0A450YSS2-F1
#
_entry.id   AF-A0A450YSS2-F1
#
_cell.length_a   1.000
_cell.length_b   1.000
_cell.length_c   1.000
_cell.angle_alpha   90.00
_cell.angle_beta   90.00
_cell.angle_gamma   90.00
#
_symmetry.space_group_name_H-M   'P 1'
#
loop_
_entity.id
_entity.type
_entity.pdbx_description
1 polymer ?
#
loop_
_entity_poly.entity_id
_entity_poly.type
_entity_poly.pdbx_seq_one_letter_code
_entity_poly.pdbx_strand_id
1 'polypeptide(L)'
;MLPGSDGFLEQTEFSDLVTREKRAAEDEKDANSSFALWRSVIISRSRCRKRKVEDEILRHVQSTEALLAQSNTHPVVTDLLTAIQNRNMGEFVHANAKIRELSSRKKQMDRADKITERIRSYLPKLTDELQKTHGESHWEERFQHIGDAWHWAQARYWIEEYINQEDAPALAKRAKQIEDEIGGIIAELASLHAWSSCFSRLEEDHRRHMEAWQQSMRRLGKGTGKHAPRHRREAQQHLNQCRKAVPAWVMPLHRVWDTVDPAPGMFDVIIVDEASQCGVEALPLFYLGKKILIVGDDKQISPDAVGLPRDAVHRLMAEFIDDFQFKSSFDVESSLFDHGRLRYGTRRITLREHFRCMPEIIRFSNDLCYSDTPLIPLRQYGSDFLSPLEHVLVEGGYREGSGNGVINRPEADAIVEKIFELCSDSGYDEKTMGVVVLQGEAQAARIEDQLLERLGAEEMERRRLICGNPYSFQGDERDIMLLSLVAAGNERIGPFTKPADERRFNVAASRARDQMILFHSVTVNDLSGSDLRRRLLEFFENTKPQRIAELEWDELERRASQDNRRIIEPPSPFESWFEVDVALELRRKNLKVLPQYEVAGKRIDLVVEGGRARLAVECDGDHWHGADRYEADMQRQRQLERCGWEFFRVRESAFYANKDRALEGLWHMLKERNIPM
;
A
#
# COMPACT_ATOMS: atom_id res chain seq x y z
N MET A 1 54.42 54.33 -11.01
CA MET A 1 55.24 55.50 -11.38
C MET A 1 55.11 56.52 -10.27
N LEU A 2 56.24 56.90 -9.65
CA LEU A 2 56.40 57.96 -8.64
C LEU A 2 56.29 59.38 -9.33
N PRO A 3 56.44 60.52 -8.63
CA PRO A 3 55.39 61.31 -7.97
C PRO A 3 55.53 62.82 -8.35
N GLY A 4 54.91 63.75 -7.60
CA GLY A 4 55.25 65.18 -7.67
C GLY A 4 54.55 66.02 -6.60
N SER A 5 55.35 66.63 -5.73
CA SER A 5 55.02 67.32 -4.49
C SER A 5 55.43 68.81 -4.51
N ASP A 6 54.97 69.55 -3.49
CA ASP A 6 55.53 70.78 -2.86
C ASP A 6 55.46 72.13 -3.63
N GLY A 7 55.35 73.33 -3.03
CA GLY A 7 55.33 73.88 -1.65
C GLY A 7 55.02 75.41 -1.76
N PHE A 8 54.28 76.08 -0.87
CA PHE A 8 54.62 76.74 0.41
C PHE A 8 55.52 78.02 0.38
N LEU A 9 55.04 79.08 1.06
CA LEU A 9 55.75 80.15 1.83
C LEU A 9 56.51 81.26 1.04
N GLU A 10 56.55 82.56 1.38
CA GLU A 10 55.99 83.39 2.46
C GLU A 10 56.35 84.89 2.25
N GLN A 11 55.59 85.80 2.90
CA GLN A 11 56.02 87.02 3.63
C GLN A 11 56.79 88.17 2.90
N THR A 12 56.21 89.40 2.85
CA THR A 12 56.50 90.60 3.72
C THR A 12 57.93 91.15 3.54
N GLU A 13 58.27 92.44 3.59
CA GLU A 13 57.77 93.60 4.32
C GLU A 13 58.52 94.86 3.81
N PHE A 14 57.91 96.02 3.97
CA PHE A 14 58.48 97.30 4.47
C PHE A 14 59.87 97.85 4.02
N SER A 15 59.78 99.12 3.58
CA SER A 15 60.65 100.27 3.91
C SER A 15 61.99 100.48 3.19
N ASP A 16 62.00 101.50 2.33
CA ASP A 16 63.01 102.59 2.24
C ASP A 16 62.42 103.61 1.24
N LEU A 17 61.70 104.68 1.63
CA LEU A 17 62.08 105.82 2.47
C LEU A 17 63.43 106.44 2.08
N VAL A 18 63.31 107.64 1.49
CA VAL A 18 64.31 108.70 1.43
C VAL A 18 65.34 108.62 0.30
N THR A 19 65.01 109.26 -0.82
CA THR A 19 66.00 110.15 -1.43
C THR A 19 65.34 111.45 -1.91
N ARG A 20 65.53 112.50 -1.10
CA ARG A 20 65.59 113.93 -1.46
C ARG A 20 64.26 114.55 -1.91
N GLU A 21 63.54 115.27 -1.06
CA GLU A 21 64.02 116.41 -0.26
C GLU A 21 64.93 117.35 -1.07
N LYS A 22 64.34 118.03 -2.07
CA LYS A 22 64.84 119.34 -2.54
C LYS A 22 63.80 120.22 -3.24
N ARG A 23 62.54 120.16 -2.79
CA ARG A 23 61.53 121.22 -2.98
C ARG A 23 60.60 121.22 -1.75
N ALA A 24 61.13 121.64 -0.61
CA ALA A 24 60.41 121.91 0.62
C ALA A 24 60.55 123.40 0.92
N ALA A 25 59.42 124.12 0.88
CA ALA A 25 59.21 125.41 1.55
C ALA A 25 57.75 125.90 1.46
N GLU A 26 56.85 125.26 0.70
CA GLU A 26 55.46 125.76 0.54
C GLU A 26 54.35 124.75 0.90
N ASP A 27 54.63 123.46 1.14
CA ASP A 27 53.57 122.42 1.27
C ASP A 27 53.31 121.88 2.70
N GLU A 28 53.87 122.50 3.75
CA GLU A 28 53.76 121.97 5.14
C GLU A 28 52.41 122.24 5.83
N LYS A 29 51.51 122.99 5.18
CA LYS A 29 50.13 123.21 5.66
C LYS A 29 49.12 122.17 5.13
N ASP A 30 49.43 121.46 4.05
CA ASP A 30 48.50 120.50 3.41
C ASP A 30 48.66 119.03 3.88
N ALA A 31 49.80 118.66 4.46
CA ALA A 31 50.06 117.29 4.93
C ALA A 31 49.24 116.91 6.18
N ASN A 32 49.03 117.85 7.11
CA ASN A 32 48.24 117.59 8.34
C ASN A 32 46.73 117.47 8.06
N SER A 33 46.24 118.10 6.99
CA SER A 33 44.87 117.96 6.48
C SER A 33 44.66 116.56 5.85
N SER A 34 45.62 116.11 5.05
CA SER A 34 45.54 114.84 4.31
C SER A 34 45.57 113.59 5.22
N PHE A 35 46.36 113.60 6.31
CA PHE A 35 46.41 112.48 7.26
C PHE A 35 45.13 112.37 8.11
N ALA A 36 44.54 113.51 8.50
CA ALA A 36 43.26 113.57 9.19
C ALA A 36 42.10 113.06 8.30
N LEU A 37 42.14 113.42 7.01
CA LEU A 37 41.23 112.91 5.97
C LEU A 37 41.38 111.39 5.76
N TRP A 38 42.60 110.86 5.69
CA TRP A 38 42.82 109.42 5.54
C TRP A 38 42.33 108.61 6.74
N ARG A 39 42.57 109.10 7.97
CA ARG A 39 42.08 108.48 9.21
C ARG A 39 40.54 108.52 9.29
N SER A 40 39.95 109.65 8.87
CA SER A 40 38.49 109.81 8.70
C SER A 40 37.90 108.80 7.70
N VAL A 41 38.55 108.60 6.56
CA VAL A 41 38.12 107.64 5.52
C VAL A 41 38.25 106.19 6.01
N ILE A 42 39.34 105.82 6.69
CA ILE A 42 39.48 104.48 7.28
C ILE A 42 38.42 104.25 8.37
N ILE A 43 38.21 105.19 9.28
CA ILE A 43 37.20 105.07 10.33
C ILE A 43 35.79 105.00 9.72
N SER A 44 35.51 105.79 8.70
CA SER A 44 34.23 105.76 7.97
C SER A 44 34.03 104.44 7.23
N ARG A 45 35.08 103.89 6.60
CA ARG A 45 35.04 102.60 5.90
C ARG A 45 34.86 101.45 6.88
N SER A 46 35.53 101.49 8.03
CA SER A 46 35.36 100.52 9.13
C SER A 46 33.97 100.63 9.78
N ARG A 47 33.41 101.84 9.93
CA ARG A 47 32.02 102.05 10.38
C ARG A 47 31.02 101.53 9.36
N CYS A 48 31.21 101.80 8.08
CA CYS A 48 30.39 101.23 7.01
C CYS A 48 30.47 99.71 6.96
N ARG A 49 31.66 99.13 7.16
CA ARG A 49 31.85 97.67 7.21
C ARG A 49 31.20 97.05 8.44
N LYS A 50 31.36 97.67 9.62
CA LYS A 50 30.67 97.28 10.85
C LYS A 50 29.15 97.32 10.66
N ARG A 51 28.62 98.40 10.09
CA ARG A 51 27.19 98.56 9.83
C ARG A 51 26.66 97.51 8.86
N LYS A 52 27.37 97.22 7.77
CA LYS A 52 27.03 96.12 6.84
C LYS A 52 26.99 94.75 7.53
N VAL A 53 27.95 94.46 8.40
CA VAL A 53 27.99 93.20 9.15
C VAL A 53 26.87 93.14 10.19
N GLU A 54 26.56 94.25 10.86
CA GLU A 54 25.43 94.34 11.78
C GLU A 54 24.08 94.16 11.07
N ASP A 55 23.91 94.75 9.89
CA ASP A 55 22.72 94.56 9.04
C ASP A 55 22.60 93.11 8.52
N GLU A 56 23.71 92.41 8.32
CA GLU A 56 23.73 91.00 7.91
C GLU A 56 23.40 90.06 9.08
N ILE A 57 23.96 90.31 10.27
CA ILE A 57 23.59 89.59 11.49
C ILE A 57 22.11 89.81 11.82
N LEU A 58 21.61 91.04 11.71
CA LEU A 58 20.20 91.36 11.96
C LEU A 58 19.27 90.63 10.99
N ARG A 59 19.65 90.52 9.71
CA ARG A 59 18.90 89.69 8.74
C ARG A 59 18.86 88.21 9.13
N HIS A 60 19.97 87.66 9.62
CA HIS A 60 20.00 86.27 10.09
C HIS A 60 19.21 86.05 11.38
N VAL A 61 19.24 87.01 12.31
CA VAL A 61 18.39 87.01 13.51
C VAL A 61 16.91 87.00 13.12
N GLN A 62 16.48 87.94 12.28
CA GLN A 62 15.09 88.04 11.81
C GLN A 62 14.63 86.77 11.07
N SER A 63 15.50 86.18 10.23
CA SER A 63 15.19 84.92 9.55
C SER A 63 15.05 83.74 10.52
N THR A 64 15.81 83.73 11.62
CA THR A 64 15.77 82.66 12.63
C THR A 64 14.57 82.84 13.57
N GLU A 65 14.21 84.09 13.91
CA GLU A 65 12.97 84.42 14.64
C GLU A 65 11.72 84.05 13.85
N ALA A 66 11.72 84.29 12.53
CA ALA A 66 10.63 83.86 11.65
C ALA A 66 10.45 82.33 11.61
N LEU A 67 11.54 81.56 11.76
CA LEU A 67 11.49 80.10 11.88
C LEU A 67 10.90 79.65 13.22
N LEU A 68 11.22 80.34 14.32
CA LEU A 68 10.67 80.06 15.65
C LEU A 68 9.18 80.40 15.77
N ALA A 69 8.68 81.33 14.96
CA ALA A 69 7.25 81.63 14.88
C ALA A 69 6.41 80.49 14.25
N GLN A 70 7.05 79.48 13.66
CA GLN A 70 6.38 78.29 13.15
C GLN A 70 6.14 77.29 14.28
N SER A 71 4.93 76.73 14.35
CA SER A 71 4.60 75.67 15.31
C SER A 71 5.48 74.44 15.07
N ASN A 72 6.11 73.92 16.14
CA ASN A 72 6.92 72.68 16.17
C ASN A 72 8.40 72.82 15.73
N THR A 73 9.05 73.94 16.04
CA THR A 73 10.49 74.13 15.80
C THR A 73 11.36 73.40 16.84
N HIS A 74 12.46 72.80 16.39
CA HIS A 74 13.39 72.07 17.26
C HIS A 74 14.17 73.06 18.18
N PRO A 75 14.40 72.75 19.47
CA PRO A 75 15.04 73.67 20.44
C PRO A 75 16.40 74.26 20.00
N VAL A 76 17.14 73.52 19.17
CA VAL A 76 18.42 73.95 18.56
C VAL A 76 18.33 75.28 17.79
N VAL A 77 17.15 75.65 17.29
CA VAL A 77 16.92 76.93 16.60
C VAL A 77 16.90 78.09 17.59
N THR A 78 16.37 77.85 18.81
CA THR A 78 16.44 78.79 19.93
C THR A 78 17.88 78.96 20.41
N ASP A 79 18.63 77.86 20.49
CA ASP A 79 20.06 77.89 20.87
C ASP A 79 20.88 78.67 19.83
N LEU A 80 20.58 78.48 18.54
CA LEU A 80 21.21 79.21 17.44
C LEU A 80 20.88 80.71 17.51
N LEU A 81 19.61 81.07 17.74
CA LEU A 81 19.19 82.47 17.88
C LEU A 81 19.90 83.14 19.06
N THR A 82 19.95 82.47 20.21
CA THR A 82 20.59 82.95 21.44
C THR A 82 22.09 83.16 21.21
N ALA A 83 22.75 82.22 20.53
CA ALA A 83 24.17 82.32 20.19
C ALA A 83 24.47 83.50 19.24
N ILE A 84 23.59 83.75 18.26
CA ILE A 84 23.71 84.88 17.33
C ILE A 84 23.47 86.22 18.05
N GLN A 85 22.45 86.31 18.91
CA GLN A 85 22.12 87.53 19.68
C GLN A 85 23.23 87.88 20.68
N ASN A 86 23.78 86.90 21.38
CA ASN A 86 24.86 87.08 22.35
C ASN A 86 26.26 87.18 21.71
N ARG A 87 26.36 87.04 20.38
CA ARG A 87 27.62 86.98 19.62
C ARG A 87 28.62 85.94 20.15
N ASN A 88 28.09 84.81 20.66
CA ASN A 88 28.89 83.73 21.21
C ASN A 88 29.25 82.70 20.12
N MET A 89 30.51 82.76 19.66
CA MET A 89 31.01 81.85 18.61
C MET A 89 31.02 80.38 19.02
N GLY A 90 31.24 80.07 20.31
CA GLY A 90 31.28 78.68 20.79
C GLY A 90 29.91 78.02 20.72
N GLU A 91 28.88 78.71 21.23
CA GLU A 91 27.49 78.24 21.19
C GLU A 91 26.97 78.14 19.75
N PHE A 92 27.36 79.07 18.87
CA PHE A 92 26.98 79.04 17.46
C PHE A 92 27.53 77.81 16.75
N VAL A 93 28.79 77.46 17.00
CA VAL A 93 29.42 76.26 16.43
C VAL A 93 28.72 74.99 16.95
N HIS A 94 28.35 74.94 18.23
CA HIS A 94 27.64 73.81 18.83
C HIS A 94 26.24 73.63 18.23
N ALA A 95 25.45 74.70 18.14
CA ALA A 95 24.12 74.67 17.53
C ALA A 95 24.19 74.26 16.04
N ASN A 96 25.15 74.78 15.30
CA ASN A 96 25.35 74.42 13.89
C ASN A 96 25.79 72.94 13.72
N ALA A 97 26.67 72.43 14.59
CA ALA A 97 27.03 71.02 14.60
C ALA A 97 25.81 70.12 14.86
N LYS A 98 24.95 70.52 15.81
CA LYS A 98 23.71 69.79 16.12
C LYS A 98 22.72 69.81 14.97
N ILE A 99 22.58 70.94 14.26
CA ILE A 99 21.75 71.04 13.05
C ILE A 99 22.27 70.11 11.95
N ARG A 100 23.59 70.03 11.75
CA ARG A 100 24.21 69.10 10.79
C ARG A 100 23.96 67.65 11.17
N GLU A 101 24.05 67.30 12.45
CA GLU A 101 23.74 65.96 12.96
C GLU A 101 22.28 65.59 12.69
N LEU A 102 21.33 66.45 13.03
CA LEU A 102 19.90 66.23 12.80
C LEU A 102 19.57 66.11 11.31
N SER A 103 20.21 66.93 10.47
CA SER A 103 20.08 66.83 9.00
C SER A 103 20.60 65.49 8.47
N SER A 104 21.71 64.99 9.02
CA SER A 104 22.25 63.66 8.67
C SER A 104 21.31 62.54 9.10
N ARG A 105 20.79 62.57 10.33
CA ARG A 105 19.80 61.61 10.83
C ARG A 105 18.52 61.62 10.00
N LYS A 106 18.01 62.79 9.61
CA LYS A 106 16.86 62.91 8.71
C LYS A 106 17.10 62.20 7.38
N LYS A 107 18.27 62.43 6.75
CA LYS A 107 18.62 61.74 5.49
C LYS A 107 18.71 60.22 5.66
N GLN A 108 19.18 59.74 6.81
CA GLN A 108 19.22 58.31 7.12
C GLN A 108 17.81 57.73 7.30
N MET A 109 16.93 58.44 8.01
CA MET A 109 15.52 58.07 8.16
C MET A 109 14.80 58.04 6.80
N ASP A 110 14.90 59.11 6.01
CA ASP A 110 14.30 59.18 4.67
C ASP A 110 14.78 58.02 3.77
N ARG A 111 16.04 57.59 3.92
CA ARG A 111 16.60 56.44 3.19
C ARG A 111 16.04 55.11 3.73
N ALA A 112 15.94 54.96 5.04
CA ALA A 112 15.36 53.78 5.67
C ALA A 112 13.88 53.62 5.28
N ASP A 113 13.12 54.71 5.28
CA ASP A 113 11.71 54.72 4.88
C ASP A 113 11.54 54.29 3.42
N LYS A 114 12.33 54.85 2.50
CA LYS A 114 12.32 54.45 1.08
C LYS A 114 12.68 52.97 0.87
N ILE A 115 13.66 52.45 1.62
CA ILE A 115 14.02 51.02 1.55
C ILE A 115 12.87 50.18 2.09
N THR A 116 12.27 50.59 3.21
CA THR A 116 11.15 49.89 3.84
C THR A 116 9.91 49.85 2.93
N GLU A 117 9.56 50.96 2.28
CA GLU A 117 8.47 51.01 1.29
C GLU A 117 8.74 50.06 0.12
N ARG A 118 9.98 50.05 -0.37
CA ARG A 118 10.38 49.18 -1.48
C ARG A 118 10.38 47.70 -1.07
N ILE A 119 10.74 47.35 0.16
CA ILE A 119 10.65 45.97 0.64
C ILE A 119 9.18 45.60 0.84
N ARG A 120 8.35 46.50 1.39
CA ARG A 120 6.92 46.29 1.63
C ARG A 120 6.16 45.86 0.37
N SER A 121 6.52 46.41 -0.80
CA SER A 121 5.85 46.06 -2.06
C SER A 121 6.07 44.62 -2.51
N TYR A 122 7.20 44.00 -2.10
CA TYR A 122 7.53 42.62 -2.47
C TYR A 122 7.33 41.64 -1.31
N LEU A 123 7.60 42.06 -0.07
CA LEU A 123 7.65 41.23 1.13
C LEU A 123 6.90 41.92 2.29
N PRO A 124 5.56 42.06 2.21
CA PRO A 124 4.77 42.78 3.20
C PRO A 124 4.85 42.15 4.60
N LYS A 125 4.78 40.81 4.69
CA LYS A 125 4.87 40.09 5.97
C LYS A 125 6.21 40.29 6.67
N LEU A 126 7.32 40.17 5.92
CA LEU A 126 8.66 40.42 6.46
C LEU A 126 8.79 41.86 6.95
N THR A 127 8.24 42.81 6.20
CA THR A 127 8.31 44.24 6.56
C THR A 127 7.53 44.53 7.84
N ASP A 128 6.33 43.96 7.99
CA ASP A 128 5.52 44.13 9.19
C ASP A 128 6.18 43.50 10.42
N GLU A 129 6.85 42.36 10.25
CA GLU A 129 7.58 41.71 11.33
C GLU A 129 8.84 42.49 11.72
N LEU A 130 9.60 42.96 10.72
CA LEU A 130 10.78 43.79 10.94
C LEU A 130 10.42 45.09 11.66
N GLN A 131 9.32 45.76 11.30
CA GLN A 131 8.87 46.96 12.00
C GLN A 131 8.53 46.69 13.46
N LYS A 132 7.96 45.51 13.78
CA LYS A 132 7.61 45.13 15.16
C LYS A 132 8.83 44.75 15.99
N THR A 133 9.82 44.07 15.40
CA THR A 133 10.91 43.43 16.15
C THR A 133 12.31 43.91 15.78
N HIS A 134 12.45 45.04 15.06
CA HIS A 134 13.74 45.60 14.59
C HIS A 134 14.81 45.80 15.68
N GLY A 135 14.42 45.92 16.95
CA GLY A 135 15.34 46.07 18.08
C GLY A 135 15.89 44.75 18.65
N GLU A 136 15.45 43.60 18.14
CA GLU A 136 15.88 42.29 18.63
C GLU A 136 17.20 41.85 17.97
N SER A 137 18.11 41.30 18.76
CA SER A 137 19.46 40.90 18.33
C SER A 137 19.47 39.78 17.27
N HIS A 138 18.40 38.99 17.20
CA HIS A 138 18.31 37.88 16.25
C HIS A 138 18.29 38.35 14.78
N TRP A 139 17.97 39.62 14.50
CA TRP A 139 17.97 40.15 13.14
C TRP A 139 19.36 40.28 12.54
N GLU A 140 20.41 40.51 13.36
CA GLU A 140 21.79 40.56 12.87
C GLU A 140 22.21 39.25 12.21
N GLU A 141 21.84 38.12 12.80
CA GLU A 141 22.08 36.79 12.25
C GLU A 141 21.16 36.50 11.04
N ARG A 142 19.86 36.79 11.16
CA ARG A 142 18.90 36.53 10.06
C ARG A 142 19.24 37.28 8.78
N PHE A 143 19.75 38.52 8.87
CA PHE A 143 20.16 39.27 7.69
C PHE A 143 21.38 38.68 6.99
N GLN A 144 22.27 38.00 7.73
CA GLN A 144 23.42 37.31 7.12
C GLN A 144 22.96 36.12 6.27
N HIS A 145 21.93 35.41 6.73
CA HIS A 145 21.38 34.23 6.06
C HIS A 145 20.13 34.50 5.20
N ILE A 146 19.78 35.78 4.96
CA ILE A 146 18.55 36.12 4.23
C ILE A 146 18.58 35.61 2.77
N GLY A 147 19.77 35.54 2.18
CA GLY A 147 19.96 34.96 0.84
C GLY A 147 19.68 33.46 0.83
N ASP A 148 20.19 32.72 1.82
CA ASP A 148 19.95 31.28 1.97
C ASP A 148 18.47 30.99 2.22
N ALA A 149 17.83 31.79 3.09
CA ALA A 149 16.39 31.70 3.35
C ALA A 149 15.55 31.99 2.09
N TRP A 150 15.99 32.93 1.25
CA TRP A 150 15.33 33.22 -0.02
C TRP A 150 15.47 32.07 -1.02
N HIS A 151 16.67 31.53 -1.21
CA HIS A 151 16.88 30.36 -2.07
C HIS A 151 16.08 29.16 -1.58
N TRP A 152 16.02 28.94 -0.27
CA TRP A 152 15.20 27.89 0.33
C TRP A 152 13.71 28.12 0.08
N ALA A 153 13.22 29.36 0.22
CA ALA A 153 11.82 29.69 -0.09
C ALA A 153 11.48 29.47 -1.57
N GLN A 154 12.40 29.80 -2.49
CA GLN A 154 12.25 29.54 -3.91
C GLN A 154 12.23 28.03 -4.21
N ALA A 155 13.16 27.27 -3.63
CA ALA A 155 13.21 25.82 -3.80
C ALA A 155 11.94 25.16 -3.24
N ARG A 156 11.49 25.57 -2.05
CA ARG A 156 10.23 25.09 -1.46
C ARG A 156 9.05 25.41 -2.36
N TYR A 157 8.94 26.64 -2.86
CA TYR A 157 7.84 27.02 -3.76
C TYR A 157 7.83 26.17 -5.03
N TRP A 158 9.00 25.96 -5.66
CA TRP A 158 9.12 25.11 -6.84
C TRP A 158 8.72 23.66 -6.58
N ILE A 159 9.16 23.08 -5.45
CA ILE A 159 8.77 21.72 -5.03
C ILE A 159 7.26 21.64 -4.78
N GLU A 160 6.68 22.60 -4.05
CA GLU A 160 5.24 22.67 -3.77
C GLU A 160 4.43 22.80 -5.06
N GLU A 161 4.86 23.66 -5.99
CA GLU A 161 4.23 23.82 -7.29
C GLU A 161 4.27 22.52 -8.09
N TYR A 162 5.43 21.88 -8.19
CA TYR A 162 5.61 20.61 -8.89
C TYR A 162 4.73 19.49 -8.32
N ILE A 163 4.67 19.37 -6.99
CA ILE A 163 3.80 18.38 -6.32
C ILE A 163 2.32 18.67 -6.59
N ASN A 164 1.92 19.95 -6.67
CA ASN A 164 0.52 20.34 -6.89
C ASN A 164 0.07 20.26 -8.36
N GLN A 165 0.99 20.19 -9.33
CA GLN A 165 0.64 20.20 -10.76
C GLN A 165 -0.11 18.93 -11.21
N GLU A 166 0.11 17.79 -10.55
CA GLU A 166 -0.55 16.53 -10.88
C GLU A 166 -1.27 15.96 -9.64
N ASP A 167 -2.60 15.94 -9.68
CA ASP A 167 -3.42 15.20 -8.72
C ASP A 167 -3.35 13.70 -9.05
N ALA A 168 -2.19 13.10 -8.77
CA ALA A 168 -1.94 11.68 -8.96
C ALA A 168 -2.98 10.79 -8.26
N PRO A 169 -3.46 11.11 -7.04
CA PRO A 169 -4.59 10.40 -6.42
C PRO A 169 -5.87 10.45 -7.28
N ALA A 170 -6.26 11.61 -7.80
CA ALA A 170 -7.43 11.72 -8.67
C ALA A 170 -7.25 10.94 -9.99
N LEU A 171 -6.05 10.96 -10.58
CA LEU A 171 -5.74 10.18 -11.77
C LEU A 171 -5.82 8.67 -11.52
N ALA A 172 -5.26 8.19 -10.41
CA ALA A 172 -5.33 6.78 -10.01
C ALA A 172 -6.79 6.34 -9.76
N LYS A 173 -7.59 7.16 -9.06
CA LYS A 173 -9.02 6.90 -8.85
C LYS A 173 -9.78 6.83 -10.18
N ARG A 174 -9.48 7.75 -11.10
CA ARG A 174 -10.10 7.76 -12.44
C ARG A 174 -9.69 6.55 -13.28
N ALA A 175 -8.42 6.12 -13.19
CA ALA A 175 -7.95 4.93 -13.87
C ALA A 175 -8.69 3.67 -13.38
N LYS A 176 -8.82 3.50 -12.06
CA LYS A 176 -9.58 2.41 -11.44
C LYS A 176 -11.05 2.43 -11.86
N GLN A 177 -11.70 3.59 -11.83
CA GLN A 177 -13.09 3.73 -12.28
C GLN A 177 -13.27 3.31 -13.76
N ILE A 178 -12.33 3.71 -14.64
CA ILE A 178 -12.37 3.30 -16.05
C ILE A 178 -12.15 1.79 -16.20
N GLU A 179 -11.23 1.19 -15.45
CA GLU A 179 -11.01 -0.27 -15.45
C GLU A 179 -12.28 -1.02 -15.00
N ASP A 180 -12.95 -0.56 -13.94
CA ASP A 180 -14.21 -1.12 -13.45
C ASP A 180 -15.34 -0.98 -14.49
N GLU A 181 -15.46 0.18 -15.14
CA GLU A 181 -16.42 0.44 -16.22
C GLU A 181 -16.17 -0.49 -17.42
N ILE A 182 -14.91 -0.67 -17.83
CA ILE A 182 -14.53 -1.62 -18.88
C ILE A 182 -14.96 -3.04 -18.49
N GLY A 183 -14.67 -3.47 -17.27
CA GLY A 183 -15.06 -4.78 -16.76
C GLY A 183 -16.57 -5.00 -16.80
N GLY A 184 -17.34 -4.01 -16.35
CA GLY A 184 -18.81 -4.04 -16.38
C GLY A 184 -19.38 -4.11 -17.80
N ILE A 185 -18.87 -3.29 -18.71
CA ILE A 185 -19.29 -3.29 -20.12
C ILE A 185 -18.96 -4.62 -20.80
N ILE A 186 -17.78 -5.20 -20.55
CA ILE A 186 -17.40 -6.51 -21.11
C ILE A 186 -18.35 -7.60 -20.61
N ALA A 187 -18.70 -7.60 -19.31
CA ALA A 187 -19.61 -8.58 -18.74
C ALA A 187 -21.03 -8.45 -19.34
N GLU A 188 -21.54 -7.22 -19.47
CA GLU A 188 -22.83 -6.95 -20.09
C GLU A 188 -22.85 -7.36 -21.56
N LEU A 189 -21.81 -6.98 -22.32
CA LEU A 189 -21.67 -7.32 -23.73
C LEU A 189 -21.62 -8.84 -23.93
N ALA A 190 -20.86 -9.56 -23.11
CA ALA A 190 -20.79 -11.02 -23.16
C ALA A 190 -22.17 -11.66 -22.88
N SER A 191 -22.89 -11.16 -21.88
CA SER A 191 -24.25 -11.60 -21.54
C SER A 191 -25.23 -11.36 -22.70
N LEU A 192 -25.22 -10.14 -23.27
CA LEU A 192 -26.07 -9.78 -24.40
C LEU A 192 -25.76 -10.62 -25.64
N HIS A 193 -24.49 -10.87 -25.95
CA HIS A 193 -24.10 -11.76 -27.04
C HIS A 193 -24.60 -13.20 -26.80
N ALA A 194 -24.47 -13.71 -25.57
CA ALA A 194 -24.95 -15.05 -25.23
C ALA A 194 -26.48 -15.16 -25.37
N TRP A 195 -27.23 -14.21 -24.82
CA TRP A 195 -28.69 -14.18 -24.91
C TRP A 195 -29.19 -13.95 -26.34
N SER A 196 -28.59 -13.01 -27.08
CA SER A 196 -28.94 -12.76 -28.48
C SER A 196 -28.68 -13.99 -29.36
N SER A 197 -27.54 -14.66 -29.16
CA SER A 197 -27.24 -15.93 -29.83
C SER A 197 -28.23 -17.03 -29.45
N CYS A 198 -28.63 -17.10 -28.18
CA CYS A 198 -29.66 -18.02 -27.72
C CYS A 198 -31.01 -17.73 -28.41
N PHE A 199 -31.56 -16.52 -28.26
CA PHE A 199 -32.86 -16.15 -28.81
C PHE A 199 -32.93 -16.19 -30.34
N SER A 200 -31.85 -15.81 -31.04
CA SER A 200 -31.82 -15.89 -32.52
C SER A 200 -31.86 -17.33 -33.05
N ARG A 201 -31.49 -18.32 -32.22
CA ARG A 201 -31.52 -19.75 -32.56
C ARG A 201 -32.69 -20.48 -31.92
N LEU A 202 -33.44 -19.85 -31.02
CA LEU A 202 -34.51 -20.48 -30.25
C LEU A 202 -35.85 -20.33 -30.96
N GLU A 203 -36.17 -21.30 -31.81
CA GLU A 203 -37.49 -21.43 -32.41
C GLU A 203 -38.51 -21.97 -31.38
N GLU A 204 -39.80 -21.78 -31.63
CA GLU A 204 -40.87 -22.23 -30.73
C GLU A 204 -40.82 -23.76 -30.49
N ASP A 205 -40.45 -24.53 -31.52
CA ASP A 205 -40.25 -25.97 -31.42
C ASP A 205 -39.03 -26.34 -30.57
N HIS A 206 -37.94 -25.57 -30.61
CA HIS A 206 -36.80 -25.77 -29.71
C HIS A 206 -37.22 -25.58 -28.25
N ARG A 207 -38.06 -24.57 -27.95
CA ARG A 207 -38.60 -24.34 -26.60
C ARG A 207 -39.46 -25.49 -26.11
N ARG A 208 -40.37 -25.99 -26.95
CA ARG A 208 -41.21 -27.16 -26.63
C ARG A 208 -40.35 -28.40 -26.37
N HIS A 209 -39.30 -28.61 -27.16
CA HIS A 209 -38.35 -29.70 -26.94
C HIS A 209 -37.55 -29.55 -25.64
N MET A 210 -37.15 -28.33 -25.24
CA MET A 210 -36.51 -28.12 -23.94
C MET A 210 -37.44 -28.46 -22.76
N GLU A 211 -38.70 -28.00 -22.80
CA GLU A 211 -39.68 -28.31 -21.75
C GLU A 211 -39.96 -29.82 -21.68
N ALA A 212 -40.11 -30.47 -22.84
CA ALA A 212 -40.31 -31.91 -22.93
C ALA A 212 -39.07 -32.70 -22.44
N TRP A 213 -37.87 -32.23 -22.75
CA TRP A 213 -36.63 -32.80 -22.22
C TRP A 213 -36.59 -32.71 -20.69
N GLN A 214 -36.90 -31.54 -20.11
CA GLN A 214 -36.90 -31.35 -18.67
C GLN A 214 -37.90 -32.29 -17.97
N GLN A 215 -39.09 -32.47 -18.55
CA GLN A 215 -40.10 -33.42 -18.04
C GLN A 215 -39.61 -34.88 -18.13
N SER A 216 -39.04 -35.28 -19.27
CA SER A 216 -38.47 -36.63 -19.45
C SER A 216 -37.33 -36.90 -18.48
N MET A 217 -36.50 -35.89 -18.19
CA MET A 217 -35.40 -35.99 -17.23
C MET A 217 -35.89 -36.14 -15.79
N ARG A 218 -36.93 -35.37 -15.39
CA ARG A 218 -37.59 -35.53 -14.09
C ARG A 218 -38.19 -36.93 -13.91
N ARG A 219 -38.82 -37.48 -14.96
CA ARG A 219 -39.39 -38.84 -14.95
C ARG A 219 -38.33 -39.94 -14.95
N LEU A 220 -37.17 -39.70 -15.59
CA LEU A 220 -36.05 -40.63 -15.59
C LEU A 220 -35.48 -40.82 -14.19
N GLY A 221 -35.40 -39.75 -13.38
CA GLY A 221 -34.91 -39.81 -12.00
C GLY A 221 -33.55 -40.49 -11.90
N LYS A 222 -33.42 -41.52 -11.06
CA LYS A 222 -32.20 -42.35 -10.90
C LYS A 222 -31.96 -43.34 -12.06
N GLY A 223 -32.84 -43.42 -13.05
CA GLY A 223 -32.66 -44.27 -14.23
C GLY A 223 -32.84 -45.78 -14.00
N THR A 224 -33.35 -46.20 -12.83
CA THR A 224 -33.50 -47.61 -12.43
C THR A 224 -34.91 -48.19 -12.59
N GLY A 225 -35.89 -47.36 -12.98
CA GLY A 225 -37.29 -47.79 -13.12
C GLY A 225 -37.57 -48.60 -14.39
N LYS A 226 -38.66 -49.37 -14.40
CA LYS A 226 -39.12 -50.19 -15.54
C LYS A 226 -39.25 -49.42 -16.86
N HIS A 227 -39.60 -48.13 -16.78
CA HIS A 227 -39.77 -47.24 -17.95
C HIS A 227 -38.55 -46.34 -18.23
N ALA A 228 -37.46 -46.48 -17.48
CA ALA A 228 -36.25 -45.68 -17.66
C ALA A 228 -35.67 -45.74 -19.09
N PRO A 229 -35.63 -46.89 -19.80
CA PRO A 229 -35.15 -46.93 -21.17
C PRO A 229 -35.99 -46.08 -22.14
N ARG A 230 -37.30 -45.99 -21.90
CA ARG A 230 -38.21 -45.16 -22.69
C ARG A 230 -37.98 -43.67 -22.43
N HIS A 231 -37.96 -43.27 -21.16
CA HIS A 231 -37.72 -41.87 -20.79
C HIS A 231 -36.33 -41.38 -21.19
N ARG A 232 -35.33 -42.26 -21.19
CA ARG A 232 -33.99 -41.99 -21.73
C ARG A 232 -34.05 -41.66 -23.23
N ARG A 233 -34.71 -42.51 -24.04
CA ARG A 233 -34.88 -42.26 -25.48
C ARG A 233 -35.66 -40.96 -25.76
N GLU A 234 -36.73 -40.72 -25.00
CA GLU A 234 -37.51 -39.48 -25.10
C GLU A 234 -36.65 -38.25 -24.77
N ALA A 235 -35.82 -38.31 -23.72
CA ALA A 235 -34.87 -37.26 -23.39
C ALA A 235 -33.83 -37.06 -24.51
N GLN A 236 -33.22 -38.12 -25.04
CA GLN A 236 -32.26 -38.02 -26.15
C GLN A 236 -32.84 -37.35 -27.39
N GLN A 237 -34.05 -37.76 -27.78
CA GLN A 237 -34.74 -37.18 -28.92
C GLN A 237 -34.98 -35.68 -28.75
N HIS A 238 -35.51 -35.27 -27.59
CA HIS A 238 -35.78 -33.87 -27.32
C HIS A 238 -34.51 -33.03 -27.22
N LEU A 239 -33.44 -33.56 -26.59
CA LEU A 239 -32.16 -32.85 -26.50
C LEU A 239 -31.59 -32.59 -27.89
N ASN A 240 -31.54 -33.61 -28.75
CA ASN A 240 -30.98 -33.47 -30.10
C ASN A 240 -31.66 -32.38 -30.92
N GLN A 241 -32.97 -32.19 -30.72
CA GLN A 241 -33.74 -31.15 -31.41
C GLN A 241 -33.46 -29.74 -30.86
N CYS A 242 -33.23 -29.57 -29.55
CA CYS A 242 -32.98 -28.23 -28.97
C CYS A 242 -31.50 -27.89 -28.74
N ARG A 243 -30.58 -28.86 -28.92
CA ARG A 243 -29.13 -28.73 -28.63
C ARG A 243 -28.49 -27.50 -29.27
N LYS A 244 -28.83 -27.20 -30.52
CA LYS A 244 -28.24 -26.08 -31.28
C LYS A 244 -28.72 -24.71 -30.83
N ALA A 245 -29.87 -24.65 -30.14
CA ALA A 245 -30.44 -23.41 -29.62
C ALA A 245 -29.80 -23.00 -28.29
N VAL A 246 -29.37 -23.97 -27.50
CA VAL A 246 -28.75 -23.72 -26.18
C VAL A 246 -27.25 -23.48 -26.34
N PRO A 247 -26.70 -22.35 -25.85
CA PRO A 247 -25.30 -21.99 -26.06
C PRO A 247 -24.31 -22.83 -25.25
N ALA A 248 -24.72 -23.35 -24.08
CA ALA A 248 -23.88 -24.15 -23.21
C ALA A 248 -24.71 -25.18 -22.42
N TRP A 249 -24.15 -26.36 -22.20
CA TRP A 249 -24.77 -27.45 -21.45
C TRP A 249 -23.90 -27.81 -20.25
N VAL A 250 -24.49 -27.84 -19.05
CA VAL A 250 -23.82 -28.26 -17.81
C VAL A 250 -24.50 -29.52 -17.30
N MET A 251 -23.78 -30.65 -17.28
CA MET A 251 -24.31 -31.92 -16.82
C MET A 251 -23.22 -32.87 -16.29
N PRO A 252 -23.53 -33.77 -15.34
CA PRO A 252 -22.60 -34.82 -14.91
C PRO A 252 -22.27 -35.80 -16.05
N LEU A 253 -21.06 -36.39 -16.03
CA LEU A 253 -20.56 -37.28 -17.08
C LEU A 253 -21.53 -38.42 -17.44
N HIS A 254 -22.08 -39.11 -16.44
CA HIS A 254 -23.01 -40.23 -16.67
C HIS A 254 -24.29 -39.81 -17.41
N ARG A 255 -24.70 -38.53 -17.33
CA ARG A 255 -25.87 -38.01 -18.03
C ARG A 255 -25.60 -37.70 -19.50
N VAL A 256 -24.35 -37.51 -19.89
CA VAL A 256 -24.00 -37.30 -21.30
C VAL A 256 -24.51 -38.48 -22.12
N TRP A 257 -24.18 -39.70 -21.71
CA TRP A 257 -24.60 -40.92 -22.40
C TRP A 257 -26.11 -41.15 -22.41
N ASP A 258 -26.79 -40.70 -21.36
CA ASP A 258 -28.25 -40.79 -21.25
C ASP A 258 -28.99 -39.78 -22.14
N THR A 259 -28.33 -38.74 -22.63
CA THR A 259 -29.01 -37.55 -23.18
C THR A 259 -28.60 -37.16 -24.59
N VAL A 260 -27.43 -37.56 -25.08
CA VAL A 260 -27.02 -37.30 -26.48
C VAL A 260 -26.98 -38.57 -27.33
N ASP A 261 -27.26 -38.41 -28.63
CA ASP A 261 -26.93 -39.41 -29.64
C ASP A 261 -25.47 -39.19 -30.10
N PRO A 262 -24.53 -40.12 -29.82
CA PRO A 262 -23.10 -39.88 -30.02
C PRO A 262 -22.73 -39.67 -31.49
N ALA A 263 -22.24 -38.47 -31.81
CA ALA A 263 -21.74 -38.12 -33.14
C ALA A 263 -20.40 -37.37 -33.02
N PRO A 264 -19.48 -37.55 -33.99
CA PRO A 264 -18.16 -36.95 -33.92
C PRO A 264 -18.24 -35.43 -34.03
N GLY A 265 -17.55 -34.72 -33.13
CA GLY A 265 -17.50 -33.25 -33.15
C GLY A 265 -18.87 -32.57 -32.98
N MET A 266 -19.81 -33.25 -32.32
CA MET A 266 -21.12 -32.72 -31.96
C MET A 266 -21.03 -31.41 -31.18
N PHE A 267 -20.07 -31.29 -30.26
CA PHE A 267 -19.79 -30.08 -29.49
C PHE A 267 -18.57 -29.37 -30.04
N ASP A 268 -18.63 -28.04 -30.17
CA ASP A 268 -17.48 -27.26 -30.63
C ASP A 268 -16.35 -27.24 -29.58
N VAL A 269 -16.73 -27.18 -28.30
CA VAL A 269 -15.83 -27.22 -27.15
C VAL A 269 -16.47 -28.04 -26.04
N ILE A 270 -15.70 -28.93 -25.43
CA ILE A 270 -16.06 -29.63 -24.18
C ILE A 270 -15.09 -29.16 -23.10
N ILE A 271 -15.61 -28.75 -21.95
CA ILE A 271 -14.81 -28.43 -20.76
C ILE A 271 -15.11 -29.51 -19.74
N VAL A 272 -14.07 -30.22 -19.30
CA VAL A 272 -14.16 -31.21 -18.22
C VAL A 272 -13.44 -30.62 -17.03
N ASP A 273 -14.22 -30.19 -16.05
CA ASP A 273 -13.70 -29.80 -14.74
C ASP A 273 -13.51 -31.03 -13.86
N GLU A 274 -12.59 -30.95 -12.90
CA GLU A 274 -12.25 -32.07 -12.00
C GLU A 274 -11.93 -33.38 -12.74
N ALA A 275 -11.26 -33.27 -13.89
CA ALA A 275 -10.98 -34.39 -14.79
C ALA A 275 -10.07 -35.48 -14.17
N SER A 276 -9.39 -35.18 -13.07
CA SER A 276 -8.66 -36.18 -12.30
C SER A 276 -9.58 -37.17 -11.60
N GLN A 277 -10.87 -36.85 -11.44
CA GLN A 277 -11.93 -37.71 -10.90
C GLN A 277 -12.69 -38.51 -11.96
N CYS A 278 -12.46 -38.20 -13.23
CA CYS A 278 -13.12 -38.88 -14.35
C CYS A 278 -12.27 -40.07 -14.78
N GLY A 279 -12.81 -41.29 -14.76
CA GLY A 279 -12.08 -42.48 -15.20
C GLY A 279 -12.07 -42.66 -16.72
N VAL A 280 -11.78 -43.88 -17.15
CA VAL A 280 -11.73 -44.27 -18.56
C VAL A 280 -13.07 -44.06 -19.29
N GLU A 281 -14.19 -44.05 -18.57
CA GLU A 281 -15.52 -43.79 -19.10
C GLU A 281 -15.68 -42.37 -19.69
N ALA A 282 -14.76 -41.45 -19.39
CA ALA A 282 -14.74 -40.10 -19.94
C ALA A 282 -14.01 -40.00 -21.30
N LEU A 283 -13.25 -41.02 -21.70
CA LEU A 283 -12.51 -41.00 -22.97
C LEU A 283 -13.36 -40.76 -24.22
N PRO A 284 -14.61 -41.24 -24.34
CA PRO A 284 -15.41 -40.96 -25.52
C PRO A 284 -15.79 -39.47 -25.67
N LEU A 285 -15.55 -38.61 -24.66
CA LEU A 285 -15.67 -37.15 -24.83
C LEU A 285 -14.75 -36.61 -25.91
N PHE A 286 -13.57 -37.21 -26.12
CA PHE A 286 -12.67 -36.85 -27.23
C PHE A 286 -13.32 -37.05 -28.61
N TYR A 287 -14.26 -37.99 -28.73
CA TYR A 287 -15.01 -38.21 -29.95
C TYR A 287 -16.12 -37.15 -30.13
N LEU A 288 -16.79 -36.78 -29.04
CA LEU A 288 -17.93 -35.85 -29.08
C LEU A 288 -17.51 -34.39 -29.35
N GLY A 289 -16.31 -33.99 -28.94
CA GLY A 289 -15.84 -32.60 -29.02
C GLY A 289 -14.87 -32.33 -30.16
N LYS A 290 -14.99 -31.19 -30.84
CA LYS A 290 -13.95 -30.70 -31.77
C LYS A 290 -12.72 -30.19 -31.02
N LYS A 291 -12.94 -29.62 -29.84
CA LYS A 291 -11.92 -29.19 -28.88
C LYS A 291 -12.32 -29.67 -27.49
N ILE A 292 -11.34 -30.00 -26.67
CA ILE A 292 -11.54 -30.39 -25.27
C ILE A 292 -10.56 -29.62 -24.38
N LEU A 293 -11.08 -29.06 -23.30
CA LEU A 293 -10.31 -28.45 -22.22
C LEU A 293 -10.44 -29.36 -21.00
N ILE A 294 -9.32 -29.88 -20.54
CA ILE A 294 -9.25 -30.80 -19.40
C ILE A 294 -8.65 -30.01 -18.24
N VAL A 295 -9.46 -29.79 -17.20
CA VAL A 295 -9.08 -29.08 -15.98
C VAL A 295 -9.11 -30.09 -14.83
N GLY A 296 -8.06 -30.12 -14.02
CA GLY A 296 -7.95 -31.06 -12.91
C GLY A 296 -6.60 -30.97 -12.22
N ASP A 297 -6.45 -31.79 -11.18
CA ASP A 297 -5.26 -31.83 -10.33
C ASP A 297 -4.91 -33.29 -10.02
N ASP A 298 -3.74 -33.74 -10.45
CA ASP A 298 -3.24 -35.11 -10.25
C ASP A 298 -2.81 -35.39 -8.80
N LYS A 299 -2.73 -34.36 -7.96
CA LYS A 299 -2.46 -34.45 -6.53
C LYS A 299 -3.73 -34.47 -5.67
N GLN A 300 -4.91 -34.36 -6.28
CA GLN A 300 -6.20 -34.58 -5.62
C GLN A 300 -6.74 -35.98 -5.90
N ILE A 301 -7.84 -36.34 -5.24
CA ILE A 301 -8.46 -37.66 -5.32
C ILE A 301 -8.70 -38.07 -6.78
N SER A 302 -8.31 -39.30 -7.10
CA SER A 302 -8.53 -39.98 -8.39
C SER A 302 -9.55 -41.11 -8.22
N PRO A 303 -10.18 -41.62 -9.29
CA PRO A 303 -11.05 -42.77 -9.23
C PRO A 303 -10.35 -43.94 -8.53
N ASP A 304 -10.98 -44.45 -7.47
CA ASP A 304 -10.46 -45.60 -6.74
C ASP A 304 -11.30 -46.83 -7.11
N ALA A 305 -10.68 -47.80 -7.76
CA ALA A 305 -11.34 -48.98 -8.31
C ALA A 305 -11.56 -50.07 -7.24
N VAL A 306 -12.11 -49.67 -6.09
CA VAL A 306 -12.25 -50.53 -4.92
C VAL A 306 -13.12 -51.75 -5.25
N GLY A 307 -12.54 -52.94 -5.16
CA GLY A 307 -13.25 -54.21 -5.39
C GLY A 307 -13.21 -54.73 -6.83
N LEU A 308 -12.53 -54.06 -7.77
CA LEU A 308 -12.34 -54.57 -9.12
C LEU A 308 -11.10 -55.50 -9.21
N PRO A 309 -11.24 -56.72 -9.76
CA PRO A 309 -10.11 -57.63 -9.92
C PRO A 309 -9.19 -57.14 -11.05
N ARG A 310 -8.02 -56.60 -10.68
CA ARG A 310 -7.02 -56.08 -11.63
C ARG A 310 -6.60 -57.09 -12.70
N ASP A 311 -6.49 -58.36 -12.34
CA ASP A 311 -6.16 -59.43 -13.30
C ASP A 311 -7.23 -59.61 -14.39
N ALA A 312 -8.49 -59.29 -14.10
CA ALA A 312 -9.53 -59.27 -15.13
C ALA A 312 -9.33 -58.08 -16.09
N VAL A 313 -9.02 -56.90 -15.55
CA VAL A 313 -8.74 -55.69 -16.35
C VAL A 313 -7.55 -55.93 -17.27
N HIS A 314 -6.42 -56.43 -16.75
CA HIS A 314 -5.23 -56.73 -17.56
C HIS A 314 -5.49 -57.76 -18.66
N ARG A 315 -6.32 -58.78 -18.40
CA ARG A 315 -6.72 -59.75 -19.43
C ARG A 315 -7.52 -59.08 -20.55
N LEU A 316 -8.51 -58.26 -20.21
CA LEU A 316 -9.27 -57.50 -21.21
C LEU A 316 -8.38 -56.56 -22.02
N MET A 317 -7.41 -55.91 -21.38
CA MET A 317 -6.45 -55.06 -22.07
C MET A 317 -5.57 -55.85 -23.04
N ALA A 318 -5.16 -57.06 -22.67
CA ALA A 318 -4.39 -57.95 -23.53
C ALA A 318 -5.22 -58.60 -24.65
N GLU A 319 -6.55 -58.63 -24.52
CA GLU A 319 -7.45 -59.22 -25.52
C GLU A 319 -7.95 -58.19 -26.54
N PHE A 320 -8.33 -56.99 -26.10
CA PHE A 320 -9.04 -56.01 -26.93
C PHE A 320 -8.19 -54.82 -27.41
N ILE A 321 -7.06 -54.54 -26.76
CA ILE A 321 -6.19 -53.39 -27.07
C ILE A 321 -4.71 -53.79 -27.04
N ASP A 322 -4.39 -54.98 -27.53
CA ASP A 322 -3.06 -55.56 -27.45
C ASP A 322 -2.01 -54.79 -28.27
N ASP A 323 -2.44 -54.25 -29.41
CA ASP A 323 -1.72 -53.46 -30.41
C ASP A 323 -1.68 -51.97 -30.08
N PHE A 324 -2.39 -51.53 -29.04
CA PHE A 324 -2.48 -50.13 -28.67
C PHE A 324 -1.25 -49.66 -27.89
N GLN A 325 -0.60 -48.59 -28.37
CA GLN A 325 0.52 -47.97 -27.66
C GLN A 325 0.07 -47.34 -26.35
N PHE A 326 0.84 -47.56 -25.27
CA PHE A 326 0.47 -47.13 -23.92
C PHE A 326 -0.84 -47.76 -23.41
N LYS A 327 -1.16 -49.00 -23.80
CA LYS A 327 -2.34 -49.72 -23.30
C LYS A 327 -2.45 -49.74 -21.77
N SER A 328 -1.33 -49.80 -21.04
CA SER A 328 -1.29 -49.70 -19.58
C SER A 328 -1.94 -48.43 -19.01
N SER A 329 -2.11 -47.38 -19.81
CA SER A 329 -2.82 -46.15 -19.41
C SER A 329 -4.34 -46.30 -19.35
N PHE A 330 -4.92 -47.41 -19.82
CA PHE A 330 -6.37 -47.66 -19.78
C PHE A 330 -6.77 -48.49 -18.56
N ASP A 331 -5.97 -48.44 -17.50
CA ASP A 331 -6.30 -49.07 -16.23
C ASP A 331 -7.41 -48.28 -15.51
N VAL A 332 -8.12 -48.94 -14.59
CA VAL A 332 -9.24 -48.39 -13.82
C VAL A 332 -8.84 -47.27 -12.86
N GLU A 333 -7.55 -47.13 -12.57
CA GLU A 333 -6.96 -46.07 -11.74
C GLU A 333 -6.48 -44.87 -12.56
N SER A 334 -6.55 -44.95 -13.89
CA SER A 334 -6.13 -43.87 -14.78
C SER A 334 -7.28 -42.88 -14.99
N SER A 335 -7.00 -41.60 -14.75
CA SER A 335 -7.98 -40.53 -14.97
C SER A 335 -7.91 -39.94 -16.37
N LEU A 336 -8.96 -39.23 -16.78
CA LEU A 336 -8.97 -38.43 -18.01
C LEU A 336 -7.84 -37.40 -18.00
N PHE A 337 -7.52 -36.85 -16.82
CA PHE A 337 -6.38 -35.93 -16.64
C PHE A 337 -5.04 -36.63 -16.93
N ASP A 338 -4.83 -37.85 -16.43
CA ASP A 338 -3.63 -38.64 -16.73
C ASP A 338 -3.51 -38.95 -18.24
N HIS A 339 -4.63 -39.28 -18.89
CA HIS A 339 -4.67 -39.49 -20.33
C HIS A 339 -4.28 -38.23 -21.11
N GLY A 340 -4.79 -37.07 -20.67
CA GLY A 340 -4.46 -35.76 -21.22
C GLY A 340 -2.97 -35.44 -21.06
N ARG A 341 -2.41 -35.67 -19.87
CA ARG A 341 -0.98 -35.48 -19.57
C ARG A 341 -0.11 -36.39 -20.43
N LEU A 342 -0.46 -37.67 -20.55
CA LEU A 342 0.34 -38.63 -21.30
C LEU A 342 0.38 -38.30 -22.81
N ARG A 343 -0.72 -37.82 -23.38
CA ARG A 343 -0.86 -37.57 -24.83
C ARG A 343 -0.48 -36.16 -25.26
N TYR A 344 -0.66 -35.17 -24.38
CA TYR A 344 -0.54 -33.74 -24.71
C TYR A 344 0.36 -32.96 -23.75
N GLY A 345 1.06 -33.64 -22.83
CA GLY A 345 1.77 -33.05 -21.68
C GLY A 345 2.89 -32.04 -21.98
N THR A 346 3.28 -31.84 -23.24
CA THR A 346 4.24 -30.80 -23.63
C THR A 346 3.72 -29.36 -23.47
N ARG A 347 2.40 -29.16 -23.31
CA ARG A 347 1.78 -27.82 -23.21
C ARG A 347 0.74 -27.73 -22.08
N ARG A 348 1.18 -27.93 -20.83
CA ARG A 348 0.33 -27.73 -19.65
C ARG A 348 0.38 -26.28 -19.19
N ILE A 349 -0.78 -25.71 -18.88
CA ILE A 349 -0.90 -24.44 -18.16
C ILE A 349 -1.14 -24.79 -16.69
N THR A 350 -0.23 -24.38 -15.79
CA THR A 350 -0.37 -24.60 -14.35
C THR A 350 -0.86 -23.32 -13.69
N LEU A 351 -1.99 -23.40 -13.01
CA LEU A 351 -2.47 -22.32 -12.14
C LEU A 351 -1.76 -22.42 -10.79
N ARG A 352 -1.12 -21.34 -10.34
CA ARG A 352 -0.31 -21.33 -9.11
C ARG A 352 -0.90 -20.47 -8.00
N GLU A 353 -1.74 -19.50 -8.34
CA GLU A 353 -2.37 -18.58 -7.40
C GLU A 353 -3.40 -19.34 -6.52
N HIS A 354 -3.22 -19.31 -5.20
CA HIS A 354 -4.09 -20.00 -4.25
C HIS A 354 -4.80 -19.02 -3.30
N PHE A 355 -6.10 -18.89 -3.48
CA PHE A 355 -6.93 -17.89 -2.78
C PHE A 355 -7.71 -18.45 -1.57
N ARG A 356 -7.67 -19.77 -1.35
CA ARG A 356 -8.57 -20.45 -0.40
C ARG A 356 -8.05 -20.47 1.02
N CYS A 357 -6.88 -21.06 1.25
CA CYS A 357 -6.32 -21.36 2.56
C CYS A 357 -5.36 -20.27 3.03
N MET A 358 -5.25 -20.08 4.34
CA MET A 358 -4.15 -19.31 4.93
C MET A 358 -2.78 -19.88 4.53
N PRO A 359 -1.73 -19.04 4.42
CA PRO A 359 -0.38 -19.49 4.04
C PRO A 359 0.14 -20.66 4.88
N GLU A 360 -0.12 -20.63 6.19
CA GLU A 360 0.27 -21.66 7.15
C GLU A 360 -0.42 -22.99 6.89
N ILE A 361 -1.65 -22.99 6.36
CA ILE A 361 -2.42 -24.19 6.08
C ILE A 361 -1.94 -24.82 4.77
N ILE A 362 -1.91 -24.05 3.68
CA ILE A 362 -1.56 -24.59 2.36
C ILE A 362 -0.11 -25.05 2.27
N ARG A 363 0.76 -24.57 3.17
CA ARG A 363 2.16 -25.00 3.23
C ARG A 363 2.30 -26.51 3.37
N PHE A 364 1.43 -27.16 4.14
CA PHE A 364 1.46 -28.63 4.25
C PHE A 364 1.27 -29.31 2.89
N SER A 365 0.29 -28.86 2.10
CA SER A 365 0.03 -29.37 0.75
C SER A 365 1.19 -29.06 -0.21
N ASN A 366 1.81 -27.87 -0.10
CA ASN A 366 2.99 -27.53 -0.90
C ASN A 366 4.16 -28.48 -0.59
N ASP A 367 4.45 -28.71 0.68
CA ASP A 367 5.55 -29.57 1.13
C ASP A 367 5.28 -31.05 0.80
N LEU A 368 4.03 -31.47 0.83
CA LEU A 368 3.62 -32.85 0.57
C LEU A 368 3.50 -33.17 -0.93
N CYS A 369 2.84 -32.31 -1.71
CA CYS A 369 2.35 -32.63 -3.05
C CYS A 369 2.84 -31.71 -4.17
N TYR A 370 3.16 -30.45 -3.88
CA TYR A 370 3.48 -29.43 -4.90
C TYR A 370 4.91 -28.88 -4.80
N SER A 371 5.85 -29.65 -4.25
CA SER A 371 7.24 -29.22 -4.03
C SER A 371 7.93 -28.66 -5.28
N ASP A 372 7.64 -29.22 -6.45
CA ASP A 372 8.27 -28.82 -7.73
C ASP A 372 7.70 -27.52 -8.29
N THR A 373 6.43 -27.23 -8.00
CA THR A 373 5.75 -26.00 -8.46
C THR A 373 4.80 -25.55 -7.37
N PRO A 374 5.32 -24.91 -6.30
CA PRO A 374 4.51 -24.55 -5.15
C PRO A 374 3.39 -23.60 -5.52
N LEU A 375 2.25 -23.80 -4.85
CA LEU A 375 1.11 -22.90 -4.85
C LEU A 375 1.48 -21.63 -4.07
N ILE A 376 1.05 -20.50 -4.59
CA ILE A 376 1.35 -19.16 -4.08
C ILE A 376 0.14 -18.73 -3.25
N PRO A 377 0.20 -18.72 -1.90
CA PRO A 377 -0.91 -18.29 -1.07
C PRO A 377 -1.16 -16.79 -1.23
N LEU A 378 -2.42 -16.45 -1.42
CA LEU A 378 -2.90 -15.08 -1.63
C LEU A 378 -3.99 -14.67 -0.64
N ARG A 379 -4.47 -15.60 0.19
CA ARG A 379 -5.41 -15.30 1.26
C ARG A 379 -4.72 -14.41 2.30
N GLN A 380 -5.44 -13.39 2.73
CA GLN A 380 -5.00 -12.48 3.78
C GLN A 380 -5.73 -12.81 5.08
N TYR A 381 -5.10 -12.53 6.21
CA TYR A 381 -5.76 -12.58 7.51
C TYR A 381 -6.88 -11.52 7.56
N GLY A 382 -8.05 -11.93 8.05
CA GLY A 382 -9.13 -11.02 8.41
C GLY A 382 -8.92 -10.40 9.80
N SER A 383 -9.95 -9.70 10.28
CA SER A 383 -10.02 -9.13 11.64
C SER A 383 -9.78 -10.06 12.78
N ASP A 384 -10.46 -11.19 12.66
CA ASP A 384 -10.69 -12.07 13.77
C ASP A 384 -9.57 -13.07 13.60
N PHE A 385 -8.41 -12.69 14.15
CA PHE A 385 -7.21 -13.52 14.05
C PHE A 385 -7.52 -14.84 14.76
N LEU A 386 -7.78 -15.87 13.96
CA LEU A 386 -7.80 -17.25 14.38
C LEU A 386 -6.40 -17.81 14.13
N SER A 387 -5.87 -18.57 15.09
CA SER A 387 -4.63 -19.31 14.86
C SER A 387 -4.88 -20.29 13.72
N PRO A 388 -4.20 -20.17 12.55
CA PRO A 388 -4.54 -20.99 11.38
C PRO A 388 -4.36 -22.49 11.62
N LEU A 389 -3.48 -22.85 12.55
CA LEU A 389 -3.23 -24.22 12.98
C LEU A 389 -3.39 -24.32 14.49
N GLU A 390 -4.13 -25.33 14.93
CA GLU A 390 -4.26 -25.75 16.32
C GLU A 390 -4.20 -27.28 16.37
N HIS A 391 -3.63 -27.86 17.41
CA HIS A 391 -3.72 -29.30 17.62
C HIS A 391 -4.08 -29.60 19.07
N VAL A 392 -4.83 -30.69 19.26
CA VAL A 392 -5.38 -31.12 20.54
C VAL A 392 -4.94 -32.57 20.77
N LEU A 393 -4.07 -32.76 21.75
CA LEU A 393 -3.72 -34.08 22.26
C LEU A 393 -4.83 -34.57 23.18
N VAL A 394 -5.50 -35.65 22.79
CA VAL A 394 -6.57 -36.29 23.56
C VAL A 394 -5.96 -37.41 24.40
N GLU A 395 -5.74 -37.13 25.69
CA GLU A 395 -5.22 -38.10 26.64
C GLU A 395 -6.17 -39.29 26.84
N GLY A 396 -5.63 -40.50 26.94
CA GLY A 396 -6.42 -41.71 27.16
C GLY A 396 -7.23 -42.18 25.96
N GLY A 397 -6.97 -41.66 24.76
CA GLY A 397 -7.59 -42.15 23.53
C GLY A 397 -7.26 -43.61 23.26
N TYR A 398 -8.24 -44.34 22.73
CA TYR A 398 -8.11 -45.75 22.39
C TYR A 398 -8.90 -46.06 21.12
N ARG A 399 -8.37 -46.97 20.31
CA ARG A 399 -9.00 -47.45 19.09
C ARG A 399 -9.75 -48.75 19.34
N GLU A 400 -10.96 -48.84 18.80
CA GLU A 400 -11.76 -50.07 18.74
C GLU A 400 -12.29 -50.31 17.33
N GLY A 401 -12.67 -51.56 17.02
CA GLY A 401 -13.14 -51.96 15.70
C GLY A 401 -12.02 -52.20 14.68
N SER A 402 -12.39 -52.49 13.42
CA SER A 402 -11.45 -52.78 12.34
C SER A 402 -11.94 -52.28 10.98
N GLY A 403 -11.02 -52.02 10.05
CA GLY A 403 -11.33 -51.49 8.71
C GLY A 403 -12.10 -50.17 8.78
N ASN A 404 -13.25 -50.11 8.11
CA ASN A 404 -14.15 -48.94 8.10
C ASN A 404 -14.93 -48.77 9.42
N GLY A 405 -14.96 -49.79 10.27
CA GLY A 405 -15.62 -49.78 11.57
C GLY A 405 -14.75 -49.25 12.72
N VAL A 406 -13.59 -48.67 12.41
CA VAL A 406 -12.66 -48.13 13.40
C VAL A 406 -13.21 -46.86 14.04
N ILE A 407 -13.10 -46.78 15.37
CA ILE A 407 -13.54 -45.64 16.18
C ILE A 407 -12.49 -45.34 17.25
N ASN A 408 -12.27 -44.05 17.52
CA ASN A 408 -11.58 -43.53 18.71
C ASN A 408 -12.57 -42.63 19.48
N ARG A 409 -13.18 -43.19 20.54
CA ARG A 409 -14.29 -42.50 21.24
C ARG A 409 -13.86 -41.23 21.96
N PRO A 410 -12.76 -41.22 22.77
CA PRO A 410 -12.32 -39.98 23.40
C PRO A 410 -12.02 -38.87 22.39
N GLU A 411 -11.47 -39.22 21.23
CA GLU A 411 -11.19 -38.25 20.16
C GLU A 411 -12.49 -37.70 19.53
N ALA A 412 -13.49 -38.56 19.29
CA ALA A 412 -14.80 -38.13 18.81
C ALA A 412 -15.48 -37.18 19.83
N ASP A 413 -15.47 -37.54 21.11
CA ASP A 413 -16.07 -36.74 22.18
C ASP A 413 -15.38 -35.36 22.29
N ALA A 414 -14.05 -35.31 22.18
CA ALA A 414 -13.29 -34.06 22.19
C ALA A 414 -13.59 -33.15 20.98
N ILE A 415 -13.78 -33.73 19.79
CA ILE A 415 -14.18 -32.98 18.59
C ILE A 415 -15.56 -32.36 18.79
N VAL A 416 -16.53 -33.14 19.28
CA VAL A 416 -17.90 -32.66 19.53
C VAL A 416 -17.91 -31.54 20.57
N GLU A 417 -17.14 -31.68 21.66
CA GLU A 417 -17.00 -30.63 22.66
C GLU A 417 -16.40 -29.35 22.07
N LYS A 418 -15.30 -29.48 21.32
CA LYS A 418 -14.68 -28.30 20.69
C LYS A 418 -15.65 -27.60 19.74
N ILE A 419 -16.39 -28.31 18.91
CA ILE A 419 -17.38 -27.67 18.01
C ILE A 419 -18.45 -26.95 18.82
N PHE A 420 -18.91 -27.54 19.93
CA PHE A 420 -19.88 -26.89 20.81
C PHE A 420 -19.33 -25.58 21.42
N GLU A 421 -18.07 -25.58 21.87
CA GLU A 421 -17.37 -24.39 22.35
C GLU A 421 -17.27 -23.32 21.24
N LEU A 422 -16.83 -23.71 20.05
CA LEU A 422 -16.71 -22.82 18.89
C LEU A 422 -18.07 -22.24 18.48
N CYS A 423 -19.14 -23.03 18.53
CA CYS A 423 -20.50 -22.57 18.24
C CYS A 423 -21.00 -21.53 19.26
N SER A 424 -20.44 -21.51 20.47
CA SER A 424 -20.79 -20.59 21.55
C SER A 424 -19.90 -19.34 21.58
N ASP A 425 -18.84 -19.30 20.77
CA ASP A 425 -17.90 -18.18 20.70
C ASP A 425 -18.28 -17.24 19.55
N SER A 426 -18.54 -15.98 19.90
CA SER A 426 -18.86 -14.90 18.96
C SER A 426 -17.82 -14.69 17.85
N GLY A 427 -16.55 -15.07 18.07
CA GLY A 427 -15.50 -15.03 17.05
C GLY A 427 -15.76 -15.97 15.87
N TYR A 428 -16.67 -16.95 16.04
CA TYR A 428 -16.97 -17.97 15.05
C TYR A 428 -18.37 -17.86 14.45
N ASP A 429 -19.26 -16.96 14.89
CA ASP A 429 -20.70 -16.95 14.56
C ASP A 429 -21.05 -17.16 13.07
N GLU A 430 -20.31 -16.53 12.16
CA GLU A 430 -20.52 -16.60 10.70
C GLU A 430 -19.62 -17.63 9.99
N LYS A 431 -18.88 -18.44 10.76
CA LYS A 431 -17.91 -19.40 10.23
C LYS A 431 -18.56 -20.74 9.95
N THR A 432 -18.28 -21.24 8.76
CA THR A 432 -18.63 -22.60 8.35
C THR A 432 -17.65 -23.61 8.92
N MET A 433 -18.14 -24.79 9.29
CA MET A 433 -17.34 -25.82 9.95
C MET A 433 -17.39 -27.16 9.22
N GLY A 434 -16.36 -27.98 9.34
CA GLY A 434 -16.32 -29.33 8.77
C GLY A 434 -15.44 -30.26 9.58
N VAL A 435 -15.83 -31.53 9.69
CA VAL A 435 -15.03 -32.58 10.34
C VAL A 435 -14.59 -33.59 9.30
N VAL A 436 -13.27 -33.73 9.16
CA VAL A 436 -12.65 -34.74 8.30
C VAL A 436 -12.00 -35.82 9.15
N VAL A 437 -12.46 -37.04 8.95
CA VAL A 437 -11.87 -38.23 9.55
C VAL A 437 -10.88 -38.85 8.57
N LEU A 438 -9.61 -38.96 8.97
CA LEU A 438 -8.55 -39.50 8.12
C LEU A 438 -8.63 -41.03 7.97
N GLN A 439 -9.25 -41.70 8.95
CA GLN A 439 -9.39 -43.15 9.00
C GLN A 439 -10.70 -43.59 9.69
N GLY A 440 -11.50 -44.42 9.01
CA GLY A 440 -12.68 -45.08 9.59
C GLY A 440 -13.97 -44.31 9.37
N GLU A 441 -14.87 -44.84 8.53
CA GLU A 441 -16.19 -44.22 8.26
C GLU A 441 -17.08 -44.22 9.51
N ALA A 442 -16.97 -45.22 10.37
CA ALA A 442 -17.75 -45.31 11.60
C ALA A 442 -17.44 -44.19 12.61
N GLN A 443 -16.21 -43.67 12.62
CA GLN A 443 -15.84 -42.49 13.42
C GLN A 443 -16.58 -41.25 12.91
N ALA A 444 -16.68 -41.05 11.60
CA ALA A 444 -17.39 -39.91 11.04
C ALA A 444 -18.89 -39.96 11.37
N ALA A 445 -19.53 -41.12 11.14
CA ALA A 445 -20.94 -41.32 11.49
C ALA A 445 -21.19 -41.08 12.99
N ARG A 446 -20.30 -41.57 13.86
CA ARG A 446 -20.42 -41.35 15.31
C ARG A 446 -20.37 -39.86 15.67
N ILE A 447 -19.41 -39.12 15.11
CA ILE A 447 -19.28 -37.68 15.39
C ILE A 447 -20.52 -36.94 14.87
N GLU A 448 -21.01 -37.28 13.68
CA GLU A 448 -22.23 -36.70 13.10
C GLU A 448 -23.46 -36.93 13.99
N ASP A 449 -23.67 -38.16 14.45
CA ASP A 449 -24.79 -38.51 15.35
C ASP A 449 -24.71 -37.71 16.66
N GLN A 450 -23.53 -37.61 17.27
CA GLN A 450 -23.32 -36.86 18.51
C GLN A 450 -23.53 -35.35 18.32
N LEU A 451 -23.11 -34.79 17.18
CA LEU A 451 -23.35 -33.38 16.85
C LEU A 451 -24.83 -33.12 16.64
N LEU A 452 -25.55 -34.03 15.96
CA LEU A 452 -26.98 -33.90 15.75
C LEU A 452 -27.75 -33.93 17.07
N GLU A 453 -27.38 -34.81 17.99
CA GLU A 453 -27.98 -34.89 19.33
C GLU A 453 -27.71 -33.64 20.18
N ARG A 454 -26.51 -33.06 20.09
CA ARG A 454 -26.07 -31.98 20.98
C ARG A 454 -26.35 -30.56 20.45
N LEU A 455 -26.17 -30.33 19.14
CA LEU A 455 -26.37 -29.02 18.49
C LEU A 455 -27.74 -28.90 17.82
N GLY A 456 -28.29 -30.02 17.33
CA GLY A 456 -29.50 -30.03 16.53
C GLY A 456 -29.26 -29.69 15.06
N ALA A 457 -30.22 -30.08 14.21
CA ALA A 457 -30.11 -29.95 12.76
C ALA A 457 -30.03 -28.47 12.28
N GLU A 458 -30.72 -27.56 12.95
CA GLU A 458 -30.75 -26.13 12.57
C GLU A 458 -29.38 -25.45 12.71
N GLU A 459 -28.67 -25.73 13.80
CA GLU A 459 -27.30 -25.23 14.03
C GLU A 459 -26.35 -25.82 12.99
N MET A 460 -26.41 -27.13 12.76
CA MET A 460 -25.57 -27.81 11.76
C MET A 460 -25.80 -27.23 10.36
N GLU A 461 -27.04 -26.98 9.96
CA GLU A 461 -27.36 -26.36 8.67
C GLU A 461 -26.84 -24.93 8.58
N ARG A 462 -27.05 -24.11 9.64
CA ARG A 462 -26.54 -22.73 9.70
C ARG A 462 -25.02 -22.68 9.53
N ARG A 463 -24.29 -23.59 10.18
CA ARG A 463 -22.83 -23.72 10.12
C ARG A 463 -22.34 -24.46 8.86
N ARG A 464 -23.25 -24.98 8.02
CA ARG A 464 -22.95 -25.92 6.92
C ARG A 464 -22.06 -27.09 7.38
N LEU A 465 -22.26 -27.55 8.61
CA LEU A 465 -21.44 -28.55 9.27
C LEU A 465 -21.66 -29.93 8.64
N ILE A 466 -20.59 -30.48 8.10
CA ILE A 466 -20.55 -31.85 7.54
C ILE A 466 -19.49 -32.63 8.30
N CYS A 467 -19.73 -33.92 8.53
CA CYS A 467 -18.71 -34.86 9.00
C CYS A 467 -18.52 -35.97 7.96
N GLY A 468 -17.28 -36.31 7.66
CA GLY A 468 -17.01 -37.33 6.66
C GLY A 468 -15.53 -37.63 6.48
N ASN A 469 -15.23 -38.43 5.47
CA ASN A 469 -13.86 -38.64 5.01
C ASN A 469 -13.44 -37.49 4.05
N PRO A 470 -12.19 -37.44 3.58
CA PRO A 470 -11.74 -36.40 2.65
C PRO A 470 -12.51 -36.36 1.32
N TYR A 471 -13.11 -37.46 0.87
CA TYR A 471 -13.94 -37.50 -0.35
C TYR A 471 -15.23 -36.70 -0.18
N SER A 472 -15.81 -36.67 1.02
CA SER A 472 -17.02 -35.88 1.32
C SER A 472 -16.82 -34.37 1.15
N PHE A 473 -15.57 -33.89 1.19
CA PHE A 473 -15.22 -32.47 1.03
C PHE A 473 -14.60 -32.15 -0.33
N GLN A 474 -14.65 -33.07 -1.29
CA GLN A 474 -14.12 -32.82 -2.61
C GLN A 474 -14.90 -31.71 -3.32
N GLY A 475 -14.19 -30.70 -3.81
CA GLY A 475 -14.80 -29.48 -4.38
C GLY A 475 -15.50 -28.57 -3.36
N ASP A 476 -15.51 -28.93 -2.07
CA ASP A 476 -16.09 -28.14 -0.99
C ASP A 476 -15.00 -27.58 -0.06
N GLU A 477 -15.33 -26.58 0.75
CA GLU A 477 -14.42 -25.89 1.66
C GLU A 477 -15.15 -25.32 2.88
N ARG A 478 -14.45 -25.16 4.00
CA ARG A 478 -15.00 -24.55 5.22
C ARG A 478 -14.04 -23.54 5.80
N ASP A 479 -14.56 -22.59 6.57
CA ASP A 479 -13.72 -21.65 7.30
C ASP A 479 -12.87 -22.39 8.33
N ILE A 480 -13.49 -23.31 9.07
CA ILE A 480 -12.85 -24.13 10.10
C ILE A 480 -12.95 -25.62 9.74
N MET A 481 -11.83 -26.32 9.69
CA MET A 481 -11.81 -27.78 9.54
C MET A 481 -11.21 -28.43 10.77
N LEU A 482 -11.91 -29.44 11.29
CA LEU A 482 -11.43 -30.30 12.36
C LEU A 482 -11.01 -31.65 11.76
N LEU A 483 -9.81 -32.11 12.08
CA LEU A 483 -9.23 -33.35 11.58
C LEU A 483 -9.17 -34.39 12.70
N SER A 484 -9.76 -35.56 12.46
CA SER A 484 -9.66 -36.72 13.35
C SER A 484 -8.59 -37.68 12.81
N LEU A 485 -7.51 -37.88 13.58
CA LEU A 485 -6.41 -38.77 13.23
C LEU A 485 -6.76 -40.25 13.43
N VAL A 486 -7.60 -40.56 14.43
CA VAL A 486 -8.07 -41.92 14.78
C VAL A 486 -6.92 -42.90 15.02
N ALA A 487 -5.83 -42.37 15.58
CA ALA A 487 -4.63 -43.12 15.96
C ALA A 487 -4.46 -43.06 17.47
N ALA A 488 -4.24 -44.21 18.09
CA ALA A 488 -4.10 -44.39 19.54
C ALA A 488 -3.03 -45.43 19.87
N GLY A 489 -2.37 -45.28 21.03
CA GLY A 489 -1.25 -46.13 21.44
C GLY A 489 -1.62 -47.55 21.88
N ASN A 490 -2.91 -47.89 21.98
CA ASN A 490 -3.37 -49.20 22.43
C ASN A 490 -3.25 -50.32 21.37
N GLU A 491 -2.99 -49.97 20.10
CA GLU A 491 -2.78 -50.93 19.01
C GLU A 491 -1.67 -50.41 18.08
N ARG A 492 -0.87 -51.32 17.50
CA ARG A 492 0.12 -50.94 16.48
C ARG A 492 -0.57 -50.66 15.15
N ILE A 493 -0.54 -49.41 14.69
CA ILE A 493 -1.18 -49.01 13.44
C ILE A 493 -0.18 -49.04 12.29
N GLY A 494 -0.57 -49.62 11.15
CA GLY A 494 0.24 -49.60 9.93
C GLY A 494 0.37 -48.18 9.36
N PRO A 495 1.47 -47.84 8.68
CA PRO A 495 1.70 -46.49 8.19
C PRO A 495 0.89 -46.19 6.93
N PHE A 496 0.46 -44.94 6.80
CA PHE A 496 -0.08 -44.42 5.54
C PHE A 496 1.08 -43.91 4.68
N THR A 497 1.31 -44.57 3.54
CA THR A 497 2.45 -44.30 2.65
C THR A 497 2.10 -44.37 1.17
N LYS A 498 0.85 -44.73 0.83
CA LYS A 498 0.45 -44.93 -0.57
C LYS A 498 0.16 -43.57 -1.22
N PRO A 499 0.28 -43.44 -2.54
CA PRO A 499 -0.13 -42.22 -3.26
C PRO A 499 -1.59 -41.83 -3.02
N ALA A 500 -2.48 -42.81 -2.83
CA ALA A 500 -3.88 -42.55 -2.46
C ALA A 500 -4.00 -41.91 -1.07
N ASP A 501 -3.11 -42.26 -0.13
CA ASP A 501 -3.05 -41.64 1.18
C ASP A 501 -2.51 -40.20 1.08
N GLU A 502 -1.47 -39.96 0.28
CA GLU A 502 -0.97 -38.58 0.03
C GLU A 502 -2.07 -37.67 -0.51
N ARG A 503 -2.83 -38.13 -1.52
CA ARG A 503 -3.99 -37.41 -2.05
C ARG A 503 -5.05 -37.15 -0.99
N ARG A 504 -5.34 -38.15 -0.15
CA ARG A 504 -6.30 -38.03 0.95
C ARG A 504 -5.90 -36.94 1.94
N PHE A 505 -4.63 -36.91 2.35
CA PHE A 505 -4.10 -35.91 3.27
C PHE A 505 -4.02 -34.51 2.63
N ASN A 506 -3.61 -34.42 1.36
CA ASN A 506 -3.62 -33.16 0.61
C ASN A 506 -5.03 -32.58 0.49
N VAL A 507 -6.01 -33.42 0.15
CA VAL A 507 -7.41 -33.01 0.11
C VAL A 507 -7.85 -32.55 1.49
N ALA A 508 -7.63 -33.32 2.55
CA ALA A 508 -8.03 -32.96 3.91
C ALA A 508 -7.46 -31.61 4.37
N ALA A 509 -6.16 -31.37 4.16
CA ALA A 509 -5.49 -30.17 4.61
C ALA A 509 -5.87 -28.91 3.79
N SER A 510 -6.26 -29.08 2.53
CA SER A 510 -6.60 -27.96 1.62
C SER A 510 -8.06 -27.53 1.65
N ARG A 511 -8.87 -28.01 2.62
CA ARG A 511 -10.28 -27.60 2.80
C ARG A 511 -10.49 -26.48 3.80
N ALA A 512 -9.52 -26.25 4.68
CA ALA A 512 -9.58 -25.21 5.69
C ALA A 512 -9.22 -23.85 5.09
N ARG A 513 -10.12 -22.87 5.19
CA ARG A 513 -9.84 -21.51 4.72
C ARG A 513 -9.10 -20.70 5.77
N ASP A 514 -9.63 -20.65 7.00
CA ASP A 514 -9.13 -19.80 8.08
C ASP A 514 -8.38 -20.59 9.15
N GLN A 515 -8.91 -21.76 9.55
CA GLN A 515 -8.33 -22.56 10.63
C GLN A 515 -8.46 -24.07 10.41
N MET A 516 -7.40 -24.80 10.77
CA MET A 516 -7.35 -26.25 10.78
C MET A 516 -6.98 -26.75 12.18
N ILE A 517 -7.83 -27.60 12.78
CA ILE A 517 -7.65 -28.13 14.14
C ILE A 517 -7.43 -29.64 14.08
N LEU A 518 -6.27 -30.13 14.50
CA LEU A 518 -5.94 -31.56 14.49
C LEU A 518 -6.17 -32.21 15.85
N PHE A 519 -7.00 -33.25 15.90
CA PHE A 519 -7.21 -34.09 17.08
C PHE A 519 -6.41 -35.38 16.95
N HIS A 520 -5.63 -35.71 17.98
CA HIS A 520 -4.79 -36.89 17.98
C HIS A 520 -4.66 -37.49 19.38
N SER A 521 -4.55 -38.81 19.48
CA SER A 521 -4.31 -39.54 20.75
C SER A 521 -2.94 -40.22 20.80
N VAL A 522 -2.03 -39.77 19.95
CA VAL A 522 -0.65 -40.26 19.81
C VAL A 522 0.31 -39.09 19.69
N THR A 523 1.57 -39.32 20.03
CA THR A 523 2.68 -38.40 19.79
C THR A 523 3.45 -38.78 18.53
N VAL A 524 4.34 -37.89 18.05
CA VAL A 524 5.22 -38.14 16.91
C VAL A 524 6.05 -39.43 17.09
N ASN A 525 6.40 -39.78 18.33
CA ASN A 525 7.20 -40.96 18.65
C ASN A 525 6.42 -42.28 18.55
N ASP A 526 5.09 -42.23 18.60
CA ASP A 526 4.23 -43.42 18.48
C ASP A 526 3.99 -43.83 17.03
N LEU A 527 4.34 -42.96 16.07
CA LEU A 527 4.14 -43.14 14.64
C LEU A 527 5.47 -43.42 13.92
N SER A 528 5.42 -44.27 12.88
CA SER A 528 6.60 -44.59 12.09
C SER A 528 7.08 -43.39 11.27
N GLY A 529 8.40 -43.31 11.00
CA GLY A 529 9.01 -42.19 10.26
C GLY A 529 8.44 -41.92 8.86
N SER A 530 7.93 -42.95 8.18
CA SER A 530 7.35 -42.80 6.83
C SER A 530 5.84 -42.52 6.84
N ASP A 531 5.20 -42.46 8.01
CA ASP A 531 3.75 -42.30 8.12
C ASP A 531 3.32 -40.85 7.84
N LEU A 532 2.35 -40.67 6.94
CA LEU A 532 1.78 -39.34 6.66
C LEU A 532 1.14 -38.68 7.89
N ARG A 533 0.62 -39.48 8.83
CA ARG A 533 0.12 -38.96 10.11
C ARG A 533 1.22 -38.30 10.94
N ARG A 534 2.41 -38.88 10.91
CA ARG A 534 3.59 -38.33 11.60
C ARG A 534 3.98 -37.00 10.95
N ARG A 535 4.08 -36.95 9.61
CA ARG A 535 4.38 -35.72 8.88
C ARG A 535 3.36 -34.61 9.17
N LEU A 536 2.07 -34.95 9.24
CA LEU A 536 1.02 -34.00 9.60
C LEU A 536 1.22 -33.50 11.04
N LEU A 537 1.42 -34.39 12.01
CA LEU A 537 1.61 -33.97 13.40
C LEU A 537 2.88 -33.13 13.60
N GLU A 538 4.01 -33.55 13.02
CA GLU A 538 5.26 -32.77 13.00
C GLU A 538 5.06 -31.39 12.35
N PHE A 539 4.22 -31.31 11.32
CA PHE A 539 3.88 -30.03 10.70
C PHE A 539 3.14 -29.12 11.68
N PHE A 540 2.15 -29.61 12.41
CA PHE A 540 1.45 -28.81 13.43
C PHE A 540 2.36 -28.38 14.57
N GLU A 541 3.24 -29.27 15.07
CA GLU A 541 4.15 -28.96 16.18
C GLU A 541 5.25 -27.95 15.80
N ASN A 542 5.76 -28.01 14.56
CA ASN A 542 6.86 -27.17 14.10
C ASN A 542 6.40 -25.88 13.39
N THR A 543 5.15 -25.84 12.93
CA THR A 543 4.60 -24.63 12.29
C THR A 543 4.21 -23.63 13.36
N LYS A 544 5.13 -22.69 13.62
CA LYS A 544 4.74 -21.45 14.29
C LYS A 544 3.96 -20.59 13.28
N PRO A 545 2.84 -19.96 13.69
CA PRO A 545 2.26 -18.88 12.89
C PRO A 545 3.38 -17.89 12.56
N GLN A 546 3.34 -17.25 11.39
CA GLN A 546 4.21 -16.10 11.14
C GLN A 546 3.82 -14.99 12.12
N ARG A 547 4.27 -15.08 13.38
CA ARG A 547 4.33 -13.94 14.28
C ARG A 547 5.37 -13.04 13.64
N ILE A 548 4.88 -11.93 13.12
CA ILE A 548 5.70 -10.79 12.71
C ILE A 548 6.72 -10.57 13.82
N ALA A 549 8.01 -10.54 13.47
CA ALA A 549 9.05 -10.17 14.42
C ALA A 549 8.61 -8.87 15.13
N GLU A 550 8.45 -8.91 16.44
CA GLU A 550 8.16 -7.70 17.21
C GLU A 550 9.35 -6.76 17.00
N LEU A 551 9.10 -5.65 16.31
CA LEU A 551 10.11 -4.62 16.12
C LEU A 551 10.32 -3.90 17.44
N GLU A 552 11.59 -3.74 17.81
CA GLU A 552 12.00 -2.87 18.92
C GLU A 552 11.85 -1.40 18.48
N TRP A 553 10.61 -0.88 18.54
CA TRP A 553 10.25 0.46 18.03
C TRP A 553 11.07 1.59 18.68
N ASP A 554 11.39 1.47 19.97
CA ASP A 554 12.18 2.47 20.70
C ASP A 554 13.61 2.58 20.15
N GLU A 555 14.22 1.45 19.79
CA GLU A 555 15.54 1.42 19.17
C GLU A 555 15.48 1.97 17.74
N LEU A 556 14.40 1.69 17.00
CA LEU A 556 14.19 2.21 15.65
C LEU A 556 14.12 3.74 15.66
N GLU A 557 13.38 4.35 16.59
CA GLU A 557 13.25 5.80 16.72
C GLU A 557 14.58 6.46 17.14
N ARG A 558 15.33 5.80 18.02
CA ARG A 558 16.68 6.25 18.41
C ARG A 558 17.63 6.27 17.22
N ARG A 559 17.68 5.17 16.45
CA ARG A 559 18.53 5.06 15.26
C ARG A 559 18.15 6.05 14.18
N ALA A 560 16.85 6.21 13.89
CA ALA A 560 16.37 7.18 12.94
C ALA A 560 16.82 8.62 13.29
N SER A 561 16.96 8.95 14.57
CA SER A 561 17.37 10.28 15.03
C SER A 561 18.88 10.49 15.12
N GLN A 562 19.65 9.43 15.41
CA GLN A 562 21.08 9.53 15.75
C GLN A 562 22.01 9.06 14.63
N ASP A 563 21.58 8.13 13.79
CA ASP A 563 22.43 7.53 12.76
C ASP A 563 22.68 8.52 11.62
N ASN A 564 23.92 8.56 11.13
CA ASN A 564 24.23 9.30 9.90
C ASN A 564 23.71 8.53 8.68
N ARG A 565 22.48 8.87 8.27
CA ARG A 565 21.72 8.22 7.19
C ARG A 565 22.40 8.25 5.81
N ARG A 566 23.46 9.05 5.62
CA ARG A 566 24.28 9.05 4.38
C ARG A 566 25.30 7.92 4.33
N ILE A 567 25.63 7.34 5.49
CA ILE A 567 26.71 6.35 5.65
C ILE A 567 26.14 5.02 6.14
N ILE A 568 25.15 5.08 7.03
CA ILE A 568 24.57 3.91 7.69
C ILE A 568 23.33 3.48 6.90
N GLU A 569 23.28 2.19 6.56
CA GLU A 569 22.11 1.55 5.95
C GLU A 569 20.94 1.46 6.94
N PRO A 570 19.68 1.48 6.45
CA PRO A 570 18.51 1.36 7.31
C PRO A 570 18.52 0.04 8.10
N PRO A 571 17.92 0.02 9.31
CA PRO A 571 17.75 -1.21 10.08
C PRO A 571 16.92 -2.24 9.30
N SER A 572 17.34 -3.51 9.34
CA SER A 572 16.50 -4.62 8.90
C SER A 572 15.17 -4.62 9.68
N PRO A 573 14.01 -4.88 9.04
CA PRO A 573 13.88 -5.36 7.65
C PRO A 573 13.76 -4.26 6.57
N PHE A 574 13.77 -2.96 6.92
CA PHE A 574 13.51 -1.87 5.99
C PHE A 574 14.57 -1.75 4.87
N GLU A 575 14.15 -1.38 3.65
CA GLU A 575 15.06 -1.19 2.51
C GLU A 575 15.52 0.26 2.34
N SER A 576 14.76 1.20 2.92
CA SER A 576 15.09 2.63 2.87
C SER A 576 14.84 3.33 4.22
N TRP A 577 15.57 4.43 4.47
CA TRP A 577 15.29 5.32 5.61
C TRP A 577 13.94 6.03 5.48
N PHE A 578 13.43 6.16 4.25
CA PHE A 578 12.11 6.72 3.99
C PHE A 578 11.00 5.81 4.53
N GLU A 579 11.08 4.49 4.31
CA GLU A 579 10.15 3.53 4.91
C GLU A 579 10.16 3.61 6.45
N VAL A 580 11.34 3.75 7.06
CA VAL A 580 11.49 3.90 8.52
C VAL A 580 10.72 5.13 9.01
N ASP A 581 10.89 6.27 8.35
CA ASP A 581 10.21 7.51 8.75
C ASP A 581 8.69 7.40 8.61
N VAL A 582 8.19 6.81 7.51
CA VAL A 582 6.75 6.58 7.32
C VAL A 582 6.21 5.62 8.38
N ALA A 583 6.91 4.53 8.67
CA ALA A 583 6.53 3.56 9.70
C ALA A 583 6.46 4.20 11.10
N LEU A 584 7.40 5.08 11.44
CA LEU A 584 7.40 5.81 12.71
C LEU A 584 6.21 6.79 12.81
N GLU A 585 5.86 7.52 11.75
CA GLU A 585 4.67 8.40 11.78
C GLU A 585 3.37 7.59 11.95
N LEU A 586 3.26 6.44 11.29
CA LEU A 586 2.14 5.53 11.47
C LEU A 586 2.08 4.99 12.90
N ARG A 587 3.23 4.61 13.47
CA ARG A 587 3.33 4.12 14.85
C ARG A 587 2.91 5.17 15.87
N ARG A 588 3.23 6.45 15.65
CA ARG A 588 2.79 7.57 16.51
C ARG A 588 1.28 7.76 16.54
N LYS A 589 0.55 7.24 15.56
CA LYS A 589 -0.92 7.13 15.54
C LYS A 589 -1.43 5.81 16.15
N ASN A 590 -0.62 5.13 16.96
CA ASN A 590 -0.93 3.83 17.59
C ASN A 590 -1.32 2.72 16.60
N LEU A 591 -0.98 2.87 15.31
CA LEU A 591 -1.24 1.86 14.30
C LEU A 591 -0.25 0.70 14.45
N LYS A 592 -0.72 -0.50 14.11
CA LYS A 592 0.13 -1.67 13.97
C LYS A 592 0.69 -1.70 12.56
N VAL A 593 2.01 -1.67 12.42
CA VAL A 593 2.71 -1.56 11.15
C VAL A 593 3.63 -2.78 10.98
N LEU A 594 3.53 -3.44 9.83
CA LEU A 594 4.34 -4.59 9.44
C LEU A 594 5.21 -4.20 8.24
N PRO A 595 6.52 -4.05 8.40
CA PRO A 595 7.39 -3.74 7.28
C PRO A 595 7.73 -4.98 6.45
N GLN A 596 8.02 -4.75 5.17
CA GLN A 596 8.49 -5.75 4.20
C GLN A 596 7.63 -7.01 4.23
N TYR A 597 6.31 -6.83 4.23
CA TYR A 597 5.35 -7.90 4.36
C TYR A 597 5.37 -8.78 3.10
N GLU A 598 5.75 -10.05 3.27
CA GLU A 598 5.83 -11.01 2.18
C GLU A 598 4.45 -11.58 1.82
N VAL A 599 4.03 -11.35 0.57
CA VAL A 599 2.81 -11.93 -0.01
C VAL A 599 3.10 -12.35 -1.43
N ALA A 600 2.66 -13.55 -1.81
CA ALA A 600 2.79 -14.05 -3.17
C ALA A 600 4.23 -14.17 -3.71
N GLY A 601 5.23 -14.31 -2.84
CA GLY A 601 6.65 -14.25 -3.24
C GLY A 601 7.12 -12.83 -3.60
N LYS A 602 6.39 -11.81 -3.14
CA LYS A 602 6.68 -10.38 -3.30
C LYS A 602 6.65 -9.70 -1.95
N ARG A 603 7.26 -8.52 -1.84
CA ARG A 603 7.25 -7.71 -0.62
C ARG A 603 6.42 -6.44 -0.82
N ILE A 604 5.69 -6.08 0.23
CA ILE A 604 4.99 -4.81 0.39
C ILE A 604 5.79 -4.02 1.42
N ASP A 605 6.13 -2.77 1.12
CA ASP A 605 7.00 -1.95 1.97
C ASP A 605 6.49 -1.86 3.40
N LEU A 606 5.23 -1.49 3.57
CA LEU A 606 4.56 -1.41 4.88
C LEU A 606 3.11 -1.92 4.76
N VAL A 607 2.65 -2.67 5.77
CA VAL A 607 1.24 -3.02 5.94
C VAL A 607 0.73 -2.45 7.24
N VAL A 608 -0.33 -1.66 7.17
CA VAL A 608 -1.04 -1.13 8.34
C VAL A 608 -2.20 -2.07 8.67
N GLU A 609 -2.26 -2.53 9.92
CA GLU A 609 -3.34 -3.37 10.43
C GLU A 609 -4.19 -2.61 11.46
N GLY A 610 -5.51 -2.77 11.39
CA GLY A 610 -6.39 -2.36 12.49
C GLY A 610 -7.78 -2.95 12.37
N GLY A 611 -8.28 -3.52 13.48
CA GLY A 611 -9.58 -4.19 13.50
C GLY A 611 -9.66 -5.25 12.41
N ARG A 612 -10.62 -5.10 11.48
CA ARG A 612 -10.90 -6.04 10.36
C ARG A 612 -10.14 -5.80 9.07
N ALA A 613 -9.32 -4.77 8.99
CA ALA A 613 -8.77 -4.32 7.73
C ALA A 613 -7.25 -4.22 7.76
N ARG A 614 -6.67 -4.48 6.58
CA ARG A 614 -5.28 -4.25 6.25
C ARG A 614 -5.20 -3.25 5.12
N LEU A 615 -4.15 -2.43 5.11
CA LEU A 615 -3.86 -1.52 4.01
C LEU A 615 -2.37 -1.60 3.68
N ALA A 616 -2.05 -1.82 2.40
CA ALA A 616 -0.68 -1.76 1.93
C ALA A 616 -0.29 -0.29 1.73
N VAL A 617 0.87 0.08 2.25
CA VAL A 617 1.46 1.41 2.10
C VAL A 617 2.80 1.22 1.39
N GLU A 618 2.91 1.81 0.20
CA GLU A 618 4.12 1.77 -0.63
C GLU A 618 4.85 3.11 -0.50
N CYS A 619 6.16 3.02 -0.28
CA CYS A 619 7.06 4.14 -0.06
C CYS A 619 7.82 4.43 -1.35
N ASP A 620 7.22 5.25 -2.22
CA ASP A 620 7.80 5.66 -3.49
C ASP A 620 8.94 6.67 -3.27
N GLY A 621 10.17 6.14 -3.12
CA GLY A 621 11.40 6.91 -2.95
C GLY A 621 12.14 7.26 -4.25
N ASP A 622 13.22 8.04 -4.10
CA ASP A 622 14.01 8.64 -5.19
C ASP A 622 14.81 7.64 -6.06
N HIS A 623 14.85 6.36 -5.68
CA HIS A 623 15.49 5.31 -6.49
C HIS A 623 14.62 4.93 -7.70
N TRP A 624 14.54 5.82 -8.70
CA TRP A 624 13.92 5.50 -9.98
C TRP A 624 14.72 4.44 -10.72
N HIS A 625 14.15 3.25 -10.84
CA HIS A 625 14.83 2.10 -11.43
C HIS A 625 14.50 1.85 -12.92
N GLY A 626 13.93 2.84 -13.62
CA GLY A 626 13.60 2.76 -15.05
C GLY A 626 12.18 2.26 -15.35
N ALA A 627 11.78 2.33 -16.62
CA ALA A 627 10.43 2.01 -17.08
C ALA A 627 10.06 0.52 -16.91
N ASP A 628 11.01 -0.39 -17.12
CA ASP A 628 10.77 -1.84 -17.02
C ASP A 628 10.43 -2.27 -15.58
N ARG A 629 11.09 -1.66 -14.59
CA ARG A 629 10.81 -1.94 -13.16
C ARG A 629 9.47 -1.35 -12.75
N TYR A 630 9.10 -0.18 -13.28
CA TYR A 630 7.76 0.40 -13.08
C TYR A 630 6.67 -0.50 -13.65
N GLU A 631 6.83 -1.06 -14.85
CA GLU A 631 5.85 -1.99 -15.42
C GLU A 631 5.73 -3.26 -14.58
N ALA A 632 6.85 -3.82 -14.11
CA ALA A 632 6.87 -4.96 -13.20
C ALA A 632 6.17 -4.64 -11.86
N ASP A 633 6.37 -3.44 -11.31
CA ASP A 633 5.73 -2.97 -10.09
C ASP A 633 4.22 -2.75 -10.28
N MET A 634 3.79 -2.21 -11.41
CA MET A 634 2.37 -2.07 -11.72
C MET A 634 1.70 -3.43 -11.96
N GLN A 635 2.39 -4.37 -12.63
CA GLN A 635 1.92 -5.75 -12.74
C GLN A 635 1.86 -6.43 -11.37
N ARG A 636 2.83 -6.15 -10.48
CA ARG A 636 2.82 -6.62 -9.10
C ARG A 636 1.63 -6.09 -8.33
N GLN A 637 1.39 -4.79 -8.39
CA GLN A 637 0.28 -4.14 -7.72
C GLN A 637 -1.05 -4.72 -8.23
N ARG A 638 -1.26 -4.81 -9.54
CA ARG A 638 -2.46 -5.41 -10.14
C ARG A 638 -2.70 -6.86 -9.69
N GLN A 639 -1.64 -7.65 -9.56
CA GLN A 639 -1.76 -9.02 -9.04
C GLN A 639 -2.23 -9.01 -7.59
N LEU A 640 -1.64 -8.18 -6.73
CA LEU A 640 -2.02 -8.10 -5.32
C LEU A 640 -3.41 -7.46 -5.11
N GLU A 641 -3.79 -6.49 -5.94
CA GLU A 641 -5.13 -5.88 -5.94
C GLU A 641 -6.22 -6.89 -6.34
N ARG A 642 -5.95 -7.77 -7.31
CA ARG A 642 -6.81 -8.93 -7.61
C ARG A 642 -6.98 -9.86 -6.41
N CYS A 643 -6.04 -9.84 -5.46
CA CYS A 643 -6.09 -10.61 -4.21
C CYS A 643 -6.75 -9.83 -3.06
N GLY A 644 -7.36 -8.68 -3.33
CA GLY A 644 -8.04 -7.85 -2.35
C GLY A 644 -7.14 -6.86 -1.59
N TRP A 645 -5.85 -6.77 -1.93
CA TRP A 645 -5.02 -5.68 -1.39
C TRP A 645 -5.46 -4.33 -1.95
N GLU A 646 -5.39 -3.31 -1.12
CA GLU A 646 -5.48 -1.93 -1.57
C GLU A 646 -4.20 -1.22 -1.17
N PHE A 647 -3.71 -0.38 -2.07
CA PHE A 647 -2.43 0.29 -1.93
C PHE A 647 -2.64 1.79 -1.76
N PHE A 648 -1.94 2.36 -0.80
CA PHE A 648 -1.73 3.79 -0.68
C PHE A 648 -0.26 4.09 -0.94
N ARG A 649 0.04 5.00 -1.86
CA ARG A 649 1.42 5.39 -2.20
C ARG A 649 1.77 6.69 -1.50
N VAL A 650 2.86 6.66 -0.73
CA VAL A 650 3.47 7.85 -0.13
C VAL A 650 4.71 8.20 -0.95
N ARG A 651 4.71 9.38 -1.59
CA ARG A 651 5.89 9.88 -2.31
C ARG A 651 6.86 10.54 -1.35
N GLU A 652 8.14 10.18 -1.44
CA GLU A 652 9.22 10.73 -0.59
C GLU A 652 9.29 12.26 -0.65
N SER A 653 9.23 12.82 -1.86
CA SER A 653 9.25 14.28 -2.07
C SER A 653 8.09 15.00 -1.38
N ALA A 654 6.89 14.42 -1.42
CA ALA A 654 5.70 14.99 -0.78
C ALA A 654 5.75 14.86 0.73
N PHE A 655 6.21 13.71 1.24
CA PHE A 655 6.35 13.43 2.66
C PHE A 655 7.33 14.39 3.34
N TYR A 656 8.53 14.59 2.77
CA TYR A 656 9.50 15.50 3.37
C TYR A 656 9.16 16.99 3.16
N ALA A 657 8.40 17.33 2.11
CA ALA A 657 7.90 18.70 1.93
C ALA A 657 6.82 19.05 2.97
N ASN A 658 5.84 18.15 3.20
CA ASN A 658 4.80 18.31 4.21
C ASN A 658 4.22 16.94 4.62
N LYS A 659 4.68 16.41 5.75
CA LYS A 659 4.27 15.09 6.26
C LYS A 659 2.75 14.98 6.49
N ASP A 660 2.17 16.00 7.13
CA ASP A 660 0.75 15.99 7.48
C ASP A 660 -0.12 15.90 6.23
N ARG A 661 0.21 16.70 5.21
CA ARG A 661 -0.52 16.71 3.93
C ARG A 661 -0.31 15.43 3.13
N ALA A 662 0.91 14.88 3.13
CA ALA A 662 1.22 13.65 2.40
C ALA A 662 0.47 12.42 2.96
N LEU A 663 0.27 12.38 4.28
CA LEU A 663 -0.44 11.29 4.96
C LEU A 663 -1.95 11.55 5.15
N GLU A 664 -2.45 12.76 4.86
CA GLU A 664 -3.87 13.10 5.03
C GLU A 664 -4.80 12.13 4.31
N GLY A 665 -4.49 11.80 3.05
CA GLY A 665 -5.25 10.83 2.27
C GLY A 665 -5.19 9.41 2.86
N LEU A 666 -4.06 9.03 3.45
CA LEU A 666 -3.90 7.76 4.14
C LEU A 666 -4.81 7.70 5.37
N TRP A 667 -4.88 8.78 6.16
CA TRP A 667 -5.78 8.88 7.31
C TRP A 667 -7.25 8.74 6.92
N HIS A 668 -7.67 9.33 5.81
CA HIS A 668 -9.03 9.15 5.30
C HIS A 668 -9.32 7.70 4.92
N MET A 669 -8.42 7.06 4.18
CA MET A 669 -8.57 5.67 3.75
C MET A 669 -8.60 4.69 4.93
N LEU A 670 -7.75 4.91 5.95
CA LEU A 670 -7.75 4.10 7.18
C LEU A 670 -9.08 4.24 7.95
N LYS A 671 -9.66 5.45 8.02
CA LYS A 671 -10.98 5.68 8.64
C LYS A 671 -12.10 4.98 7.89
N GLU A 672 -12.14 5.09 6.56
CA GLU A 672 -13.14 4.41 5.73
C GLU A 672 -13.13 2.90 5.94
N ARG A 673 -11.96 2.33 6.24
CA ARG A 673 -11.76 0.90 6.51
C ARG A 673 -11.97 0.49 7.98
N ASN A 674 -12.41 1.41 8.85
CA ASN A 674 -12.56 1.16 10.29
C ASN A 674 -11.29 0.63 10.97
N ILE A 675 -10.12 1.07 10.51
CA ILE A 675 -8.84 0.82 11.18
C ILE A 675 -8.74 1.84 12.33
N PRO A 676 -8.77 1.41 13.61
CA PRO A 676 -8.71 2.33 14.75
C PRO A 676 -7.36 3.07 14.76
N MET A 677 -7.44 4.40 14.86
CA MET A 677 -6.31 5.34 14.96
C MET A 677 -6.33 6.07 16.30
#